data_AF-A0A3B9UD11-F1
#
_entry.id   AF-A0A3B9UD11-F1
#
_cell.length_a   1.000
_cell.length_b   1.000
_cell.length_c   1.000
_cell.angle_alpha   90.00
_cell.angle_beta   90.00
_cell.angle_gamma   90.00
#
_symmetry.space_group_name_H-M   'P 1'
#
loop_
_entity.id
_entity.type
_entity.pdbx_description
1 polymer ?
#
loop_
_entity_poly.entity_id
_entity_poly.type
_entity_poly.pdbx_seq_one_letter_code
_entity_poly.pdbx_strand_id
1 'polypeptide(L)'
;MKRILLMSAAAMASAALTAQTVKTMNDLKPEQKSMAISLKLTGRLSTEPKGDYRQMRDLCFQVRTIDLGDAQSTEIPKNAFHSRHQLENIVLPKALKTIGTQAFFACDKLQAVTIPASVDTISAAAFSGCKSMTELTIDGAPVIGEYAFARLSGLTTVRVNSMTPPKASVSSFYGIAPGSVSLVVPKGSEKAYMKAAGWSRFYAEPRLASEVSDPTKCLTPMPQVLTIQKGAKTLNVQTAWNIVVSHNDGAGTILNNEVERAREMLSNRIGNIVNSRQRGLQLLLDIDPTLADDEAYTMVVNSKGVCIKGKTARGVFWGLMTLDQVLRGSGNKECVDAIPQLTIKDTPRTHVRELMVDPARTFIPIDELKAFVPEMARYKLNALHLHLVDDQAWRIEIKKYPQLTEQASMRWGQDDLLMPYKGYYTQEQMRDLVEYAAKYHVEIIPEIEMPGHEVAAISVFPELTCHQRQVPIRTTCGVSNELLCPGNAFTYEFLGNVFKEIADIFPSKYIHLGGDEAGNPALDCWTDCPKCQALKKQLGITTTDRSENWKLQGYLFDRIIGLLRDTYNKTPMFWYETDFKKIQPGCVTFAWRDGLTDKALEAAVNNNARIMLCPGEHCYFDYPMAKGDMPEVNWGMPVTSLEATYSIDPSWGRDQSFEDNNLFGVAGTLWSECITSPERIYYQAYPRAIALAEAGWTRNKPSYGNFLVRLKPTAKDMMRRGVTYSLEY
;
A
#
# COMPACT_ATOMS: atom_id res chain seq x y z
N MET A 1 -33.08 -20.32 -15.83
CA MET A 1 -31.95 -19.38 -16.08
C MET A 1 -31.14 -19.65 -17.35
N LYS A 2 -30.98 -20.88 -17.86
CA LYS A 2 -30.14 -21.16 -19.07
C LYS A 2 -30.66 -20.67 -20.43
N ARG A 3 -31.95 -20.32 -20.58
CA ARG A 3 -32.51 -19.82 -21.86
C ARG A 3 -32.47 -18.29 -22.05
N ILE A 4 -32.16 -17.52 -21.00
CA ILE A 4 -32.00 -16.06 -21.06
C ILE A 4 -30.56 -15.66 -21.41
N LEU A 5 -29.58 -16.55 -21.20
CA LEU A 5 -28.16 -16.28 -21.51
C LEU A 5 -27.80 -16.37 -23.00
N LEU A 6 -28.57 -17.09 -23.82
CA LEU A 6 -28.19 -17.34 -25.23
C LEU A 6 -28.75 -16.33 -26.23
N MET A 7 -29.83 -15.61 -25.89
CA MET A 7 -30.38 -14.54 -26.75
C MET A 7 -29.81 -13.14 -26.44
N SER A 8 -29.06 -12.96 -25.35
CA SER A 8 -28.43 -11.68 -25.00
C SER A 8 -27.02 -11.51 -25.58
N ALA A 9 -26.28 -12.59 -25.84
CA ALA A 9 -24.89 -12.50 -26.30
C ALA A 9 -24.74 -11.89 -27.72
N ALA A 10 -25.66 -12.21 -28.64
CA ALA A 10 -25.59 -11.72 -30.03
C ALA A 10 -26.10 -10.28 -30.19
N ALA A 11 -27.10 -9.85 -29.41
CA ALA A 11 -27.60 -8.47 -29.40
C ALA A 11 -26.71 -7.51 -28.58
N MET A 12 -26.01 -8.02 -27.55
CA MET A 12 -25.04 -7.22 -26.79
C MET A 12 -23.71 -7.01 -27.53
N ALA A 13 -23.32 -7.90 -28.45
CA ALA A 13 -22.12 -7.72 -29.26
C ALA A 13 -22.22 -6.55 -30.25
N SER A 14 -23.42 -6.24 -30.77
CA SER A 14 -23.64 -5.09 -31.68
C SER A 14 -23.92 -3.77 -30.94
N ALA A 15 -24.48 -3.82 -29.73
CA ALA A 15 -24.71 -2.64 -28.89
C ALA A 15 -23.44 -2.15 -28.15
N ALA A 16 -22.42 -3.01 -28.03
CA ALA A 16 -21.11 -2.67 -27.45
C ALA A 16 -20.26 -1.69 -28.29
N LEU A 17 -20.73 -1.31 -29.50
CA LEU A 17 -19.96 -0.52 -30.47
C LEU A 17 -20.43 0.93 -30.65
N THR A 18 -21.60 1.32 -30.13
CA THR A 18 -22.06 2.72 -30.20
C THR A 18 -21.77 3.44 -28.89
N ALA A 19 -20.99 4.53 -28.94
CA ALA A 19 -20.68 5.34 -27.77
C ALA A 19 -21.96 5.87 -27.09
N GLN A 20 -22.08 5.70 -25.77
CA GLN A 20 -23.16 6.33 -25.01
C GLN A 20 -22.88 7.83 -24.96
N THR A 21 -23.69 8.61 -25.68
CA THR A 21 -23.55 10.07 -25.72
C THR A 21 -24.48 10.70 -24.68
N VAL A 22 -23.89 11.40 -23.72
CA VAL A 22 -24.60 12.11 -22.65
C VAL A 22 -24.06 13.52 -22.47
N LYS A 23 -24.79 14.39 -21.75
CA LYS A 23 -24.25 15.70 -21.40
C LYS A 23 -23.30 15.55 -20.21
N THR A 24 -23.75 14.81 -19.20
CA THR A 24 -23.03 14.56 -17.95
C THR A 24 -23.24 13.11 -17.50
N MET A 25 -22.41 12.62 -16.59
CA MET A 25 -22.53 11.30 -15.98
C MET A 25 -23.81 11.13 -15.15
N ASN A 26 -24.43 12.23 -14.73
CA ASN A 26 -25.74 12.18 -14.05
C ASN A 26 -26.88 11.76 -14.99
N ASP A 27 -26.67 11.78 -16.32
CA ASP A 27 -27.64 11.30 -17.31
C ASP A 27 -27.60 9.76 -17.44
N LEU A 28 -26.66 9.08 -16.79
CA LEU A 28 -26.50 7.62 -16.81
C LEU A 28 -26.93 6.99 -15.47
N LYS A 29 -27.69 5.90 -15.56
CA LYS A 29 -28.00 5.02 -14.44
C LYS A 29 -26.77 4.21 -14.01
N PRO A 30 -26.69 3.71 -12.76
CA PRO A 30 -25.57 2.89 -12.28
C PRO A 30 -25.23 1.69 -13.19
N GLU A 31 -26.23 1.00 -13.73
CA GLU A 31 -26.03 -0.16 -14.63
C GLU A 31 -25.43 0.29 -15.97
N GLN A 32 -25.84 1.45 -16.49
CA GLN A 32 -25.28 2.00 -17.73
C GLN A 32 -23.82 2.43 -17.56
N LYS A 33 -23.47 2.97 -16.37
CA LYS A 33 -22.10 3.35 -16.02
C LYS A 33 -21.18 2.12 -15.97
N SER A 34 -21.58 1.08 -15.24
CA SER A 34 -20.80 -0.15 -15.08
C SER A 34 -20.63 -0.96 -16.37
N MET A 35 -21.58 -0.85 -17.30
CA MET A 35 -21.54 -1.50 -18.62
C MET A 35 -20.90 -0.62 -19.72
N ALA A 36 -20.50 0.61 -19.41
CA ALA A 36 -19.97 1.53 -20.41
C ALA A 36 -18.59 1.07 -20.94
N ILE A 37 -18.52 0.81 -22.25
CA ILE A 37 -17.26 0.54 -22.96
C ILE A 37 -16.75 1.80 -23.67
N SER A 38 -17.65 2.61 -24.21
CA SER A 38 -17.33 3.88 -24.88
C SER A 38 -18.29 4.97 -24.42
N LEU A 39 -17.74 6.11 -24.02
CA LEU A 39 -18.49 7.28 -23.53
C LEU A 39 -18.19 8.50 -24.40
N LYS A 40 -19.22 9.30 -24.68
CA LYS A 40 -19.07 10.65 -25.21
C LYS A 40 -19.79 11.64 -24.32
N LEU A 41 -19.08 12.65 -23.83
CA LEU A 41 -19.64 13.69 -22.97
C LEU A 41 -19.57 15.06 -23.67
N THR A 42 -20.68 15.79 -23.62
CA THR A 42 -20.87 17.04 -24.39
C THR A 42 -21.18 18.27 -23.52
N GLY A 43 -21.41 18.07 -22.22
CA GLY A 43 -21.81 19.13 -21.30
C GLY A 43 -20.64 19.85 -20.63
N ARG A 44 -20.99 20.66 -19.63
CA ARG A 44 -20.03 21.23 -18.66
C ARG A 44 -19.79 20.20 -17.56
N LEU A 45 -18.62 19.58 -17.58
CA LEU A 45 -18.29 18.50 -16.65
C LEU A 45 -17.78 19.04 -15.32
N SER A 46 -18.32 18.49 -14.24
CA SER A 46 -17.96 18.81 -12.86
C SER A 46 -16.65 18.14 -12.46
N THR A 47 -15.78 18.92 -11.81
CA THR A 47 -14.53 18.46 -11.19
C THR A 47 -14.64 18.24 -9.68
N GLU A 48 -15.85 18.40 -9.13
CA GLU A 48 -16.15 18.18 -7.71
C GLU A 48 -15.91 16.72 -7.26
N PRO A 49 -15.84 16.45 -5.95
CA PRO A 49 -15.60 15.10 -5.41
C PRO A 49 -16.60 13.99 -5.78
N LYS A 50 -17.75 14.35 -6.35
CA LYS A 50 -18.74 13.41 -6.94
C LYS A 50 -19.09 13.75 -8.40
N GLY A 51 -18.22 14.56 -9.03
CA GLY A 51 -18.39 15.06 -10.39
C GLY A 51 -18.15 14.01 -11.47
N ASP A 52 -18.28 14.45 -12.72
CA ASP A 52 -18.28 13.60 -13.90
C ASP A 52 -17.00 12.78 -14.07
N TYR A 53 -15.83 13.40 -13.88
CA TYR A 53 -14.54 12.72 -14.00
C TYR A 53 -14.41 11.53 -13.05
N ARG A 54 -15.02 11.63 -11.87
CA ARG A 54 -14.94 10.60 -10.82
C ARG A 54 -15.89 9.47 -11.10
N GLN A 55 -17.10 9.80 -11.53
CA GLN A 55 -18.04 8.78 -11.99
C GLN A 55 -17.46 8.01 -13.18
N MET A 56 -16.78 8.68 -14.12
CA MET A 56 -16.06 7.99 -15.21
C MET A 56 -14.94 7.09 -14.70
N ARG A 57 -14.15 7.52 -13.70
CA ARG A 57 -13.06 6.72 -13.14
C ARG A 57 -13.56 5.51 -12.36
N ASP A 58 -14.48 5.73 -11.42
CA ASP A 58 -14.81 4.77 -10.37
C ASP A 58 -16.00 3.88 -10.75
N LEU A 59 -16.97 4.41 -11.50
CA LEU A 59 -18.21 3.69 -11.85
C LEU A 59 -18.19 3.07 -13.26
N CYS A 60 -17.26 3.50 -14.13
CA CYS A 60 -17.11 2.99 -15.49
C CYS A 60 -15.85 2.14 -15.64
N PHE A 61 -15.69 1.12 -14.80
CA PHE A 61 -14.47 0.30 -14.71
C PHE A 61 -14.06 -0.42 -16.02
N GLN A 62 -14.97 -0.57 -16.99
CA GLN A 62 -14.72 -1.23 -18.28
C GLN A 62 -14.50 -0.25 -19.45
N VAL A 63 -14.54 1.06 -19.19
CA VAL A 63 -14.44 2.06 -20.26
C VAL A 63 -13.08 1.97 -20.95
N ARG A 64 -13.12 1.93 -22.28
CA ARG A 64 -11.94 1.88 -23.15
C ARG A 64 -11.77 3.15 -23.96
N THR A 65 -12.87 3.83 -24.27
CA THR A 65 -12.86 5.04 -25.08
C THR A 65 -13.67 6.14 -24.42
N ILE A 66 -13.08 7.33 -24.30
CA ILE A 66 -13.75 8.52 -23.79
C ILE A 66 -13.59 9.66 -24.80
N ASP A 67 -14.69 10.18 -25.33
CA ASP A 67 -14.72 11.37 -26.17
C ASP A 67 -15.22 12.59 -25.36
N LEU A 68 -14.32 13.52 -25.05
CA LEU A 68 -14.61 14.81 -24.42
C LEU A 68 -14.45 15.98 -25.39
N GLY A 69 -14.32 15.74 -26.70
CA GLY A 69 -13.99 16.77 -27.69
C GLY A 69 -15.04 17.88 -27.82
N ASP A 70 -16.30 17.58 -27.45
CA ASP A 70 -17.41 18.53 -27.42
C ASP A 70 -17.79 18.96 -25.99
N ALA A 71 -17.06 18.49 -24.97
CA ALA A 71 -17.25 18.93 -23.59
C ALA A 71 -16.71 20.36 -23.38
N GLN A 72 -17.34 21.10 -22.48
CA GLN A 72 -16.98 22.49 -22.17
C GLN A 72 -15.93 22.59 -21.04
N SER A 73 -15.17 21.52 -20.80
CA SER A 73 -14.20 21.47 -19.70
C SER A 73 -12.93 22.26 -20.02
N THR A 74 -12.54 23.13 -19.09
CA THR A 74 -11.26 23.85 -19.13
C THR A 74 -10.16 23.13 -18.34
N GLU A 75 -10.49 22.07 -17.62
CA GLU A 75 -9.52 21.29 -16.84
C GLU A 75 -9.85 19.79 -16.86
N ILE A 76 -8.81 18.97 -16.85
CA ILE A 76 -8.85 17.58 -16.38
C ILE A 76 -8.28 17.60 -14.97
N PRO A 77 -9.06 17.28 -13.91
CA PRO A 77 -8.61 17.44 -12.53
C PRO A 77 -7.51 16.43 -12.14
N LYS A 78 -6.88 16.65 -11.00
CA LYS A 78 -5.91 15.69 -10.42
C LYS A 78 -6.56 14.30 -10.29
N ASN A 79 -5.81 13.25 -10.59
CA ASN A 79 -6.25 11.85 -10.50
C ASN A 79 -7.52 11.48 -11.30
N ALA A 80 -7.93 12.29 -12.30
CA ALA A 80 -9.20 12.12 -13.03
C ALA A 80 -9.41 10.72 -13.60
N PHE A 81 -8.35 10.08 -14.11
CA PHE A 81 -8.35 8.74 -14.70
C PHE A 81 -7.19 7.91 -14.13
N HIS A 82 -6.79 8.17 -12.89
CA HIS A 82 -5.72 7.45 -12.21
C HIS A 82 -5.98 5.92 -12.24
N SER A 83 -4.98 5.16 -12.71
CA SER A 83 -4.98 3.69 -12.82
C SER A 83 -6.17 3.11 -13.59
N ARG A 84 -6.55 3.75 -14.71
CA ARG A 84 -7.53 3.22 -15.68
C ARG A 84 -6.85 2.33 -16.71
N HIS A 85 -6.53 1.12 -16.26
CA HIS A 85 -5.87 0.05 -17.01
C HIS A 85 -6.62 -0.44 -18.26
N GLN A 86 -7.91 -0.10 -18.41
CA GLN A 86 -8.69 -0.45 -19.60
C GLN A 86 -8.82 0.71 -20.60
N LEU A 87 -8.45 1.94 -20.22
CA LEU A 87 -8.57 3.10 -21.10
C LEU A 87 -7.56 3.01 -22.23
N GLU A 88 -8.04 2.89 -23.45
CA GLU A 88 -7.25 2.76 -24.68
C GLU A 88 -7.16 4.09 -25.43
N ASN A 89 -8.26 4.86 -25.45
CA ASN A 89 -8.39 6.09 -26.24
C ASN A 89 -9.08 7.22 -25.45
N ILE A 90 -8.56 8.43 -25.59
CA ILE A 90 -9.22 9.64 -25.09
C ILE A 90 -9.12 10.80 -26.08
N VAL A 91 -10.25 11.48 -26.31
CA VAL A 91 -10.30 12.77 -27.02
C VAL A 91 -10.46 13.87 -25.97
N LEU A 92 -9.48 14.78 -25.91
CA LEU A 92 -9.47 15.87 -24.93
C LEU A 92 -10.37 17.06 -25.36
N PRO A 93 -10.91 17.84 -24.40
CA PRO A 93 -11.74 19.01 -24.71
C PRO A 93 -10.99 20.07 -25.52
N LYS A 94 -11.67 20.70 -26.49
CA LYS A 94 -11.08 21.75 -27.34
C LYS A 94 -10.70 23.03 -26.56
N ALA A 95 -11.39 23.29 -25.45
CA ALA A 95 -11.15 24.46 -24.59
C ALA A 95 -10.25 24.14 -23.38
N LEU A 96 -9.61 22.97 -23.36
CA LEU A 96 -8.83 22.50 -22.22
C LEU A 96 -7.63 23.40 -21.95
N LYS A 97 -7.45 23.79 -20.69
CA LYS A 97 -6.33 24.62 -20.21
C LYS A 97 -5.33 23.86 -19.36
N THR A 98 -5.80 22.98 -18.50
CA THR A 98 -4.94 22.30 -17.52
C THR A 98 -5.19 20.81 -17.49
N ILE A 99 -4.11 20.03 -17.47
CA ILE A 99 -4.12 18.61 -17.12
C ILE A 99 -3.49 18.45 -15.74
N GLY A 100 -4.28 17.96 -14.78
CA GLY A 100 -3.92 17.85 -13.38
C GLY A 100 -2.86 16.79 -13.09
N THR A 101 -2.29 16.87 -11.88
CA THR A 101 -1.27 15.94 -11.41
C THR A 101 -1.80 14.52 -11.39
N GLN A 102 -1.02 13.55 -11.88
CA GLN A 102 -1.38 12.13 -11.98
C GLN A 102 -2.72 11.85 -12.70
N ALA A 103 -3.21 12.78 -13.54
CA ALA A 103 -4.54 12.67 -14.16
C ALA A 103 -4.76 11.36 -14.94
N PHE A 104 -3.72 10.83 -15.59
CA PHE A 104 -3.72 9.57 -16.34
C PHE A 104 -2.61 8.62 -15.85
N PHE A 105 -2.18 8.76 -14.60
CA PHE A 105 -1.13 7.91 -14.04
C PHE A 105 -1.49 6.43 -14.20
N ALA A 106 -0.55 5.62 -14.69
CA ALA A 106 -0.74 4.18 -14.92
C ALA A 106 -1.98 3.81 -15.77
N CYS A 107 -2.33 4.62 -16.77
CA CYS A 107 -3.27 4.19 -17.82
C CYS A 107 -2.53 3.27 -18.81
N ASP A 108 -2.27 2.03 -18.39
CA ASP A 108 -1.33 1.11 -19.05
C ASP A 108 -1.66 0.82 -20.51
N LYS A 109 -2.94 0.90 -20.92
CA LYS A 109 -3.41 0.64 -22.29
C LYS A 109 -3.60 1.87 -23.17
N LEU A 110 -3.40 3.08 -22.64
CA LEU A 110 -3.62 4.31 -23.40
C LEU A 110 -2.60 4.41 -24.54
N GLN A 111 -3.07 4.42 -25.79
CA GLN A 111 -2.21 4.18 -26.97
C GLN A 111 -1.63 5.46 -27.57
N ALA A 112 -2.42 6.52 -27.62
CA ALA A 112 -2.00 7.80 -28.16
C ALA A 112 -2.78 8.93 -27.52
N VAL A 113 -2.16 10.12 -27.44
CA VAL A 113 -2.81 11.34 -26.95
C VAL A 113 -2.37 12.53 -27.80
N THR A 114 -3.34 13.35 -28.19
CA THR A 114 -3.11 14.69 -28.75
C THR A 114 -3.46 15.73 -27.70
N ILE A 115 -2.46 16.49 -27.27
CA ILE A 115 -2.61 17.64 -26.37
C ILE A 115 -3.01 18.87 -27.19
N PRO A 116 -4.23 19.42 -27.01
CA PRO A 116 -4.70 20.55 -27.79
C PRO A 116 -3.85 21.81 -27.59
N ALA A 117 -3.83 22.69 -28.60
CA ALA A 117 -3.08 23.95 -28.55
C ALA A 117 -3.55 24.91 -27.45
N SER A 118 -4.78 24.71 -26.93
CA SER A 118 -5.35 25.51 -25.85
C SER A 118 -4.72 25.24 -24.48
N VAL A 119 -4.03 24.11 -24.31
CA VAL A 119 -3.48 23.66 -23.02
C VAL A 119 -2.29 24.51 -22.62
N ASP A 120 -2.38 25.13 -21.45
CA ASP A 120 -1.36 25.99 -20.86
C ASP A 120 -0.44 25.19 -19.93
N THR A 121 -0.97 24.16 -19.24
CA THR A 121 -0.21 23.39 -18.23
C THR A 121 -0.52 21.89 -18.26
N ILE A 122 0.54 21.08 -18.22
CA ILE A 122 0.52 19.64 -17.97
C ILE A 122 1.28 19.40 -16.65
N SER A 123 0.58 18.97 -15.62
CA SER A 123 1.13 18.88 -14.26
C SER A 123 2.02 17.65 -14.06
N ALA A 124 2.61 17.53 -12.86
CA ALA A 124 3.54 16.45 -12.54
C ALA A 124 2.90 15.06 -12.73
N ALA A 125 3.67 14.11 -13.26
CA ALA A 125 3.27 12.71 -13.47
C ALA A 125 1.94 12.50 -14.22
N ALA A 126 1.44 13.50 -14.96
CA ALA A 126 0.10 13.47 -15.56
C ALA A 126 -0.16 12.23 -16.43
N PHE A 127 0.82 11.77 -17.20
CA PHE A 127 0.77 10.56 -18.04
C PHE A 127 1.87 9.55 -17.65
N SER A 128 2.39 9.63 -16.42
CA SER A 128 3.48 8.73 -16.00
C SER A 128 3.00 7.28 -15.99
N GLY A 129 3.79 6.39 -16.60
CA GLY A 129 3.50 4.96 -16.63
C GLY A 129 2.42 4.54 -17.63
N CYS A 130 2.03 5.36 -18.61
CA CYS A 130 1.20 4.90 -19.73
C CYS A 130 2.02 4.01 -20.69
N LYS A 131 2.29 2.76 -20.29
CA LYS A 131 3.29 1.88 -20.93
C LYS A 131 3.00 1.54 -22.40
N SER A 132 1.74 1.53 -22.83
CA SER A 132 1.34 1.24 -24.22
C SER A 132 1.26 2.49 -25.12
N MET A 133 1.56 3.68 -24.60
CA MET A 133 1.51 4.91 -25.39
C MET A 133 2.62 4.89 -26.44
N THR A 134 2.26 4.90 -27.73
CA THR A 134 3.19 4.85 -28.87
C THR A 134 3.41 6.21 -29.51
N GLU A 135 2.39 7.06 -29.52
CA GLU A 135 2.43 8.41 -30.10
C GLU A 135 1.92 9.47 -29.12
N LEU A 136 2.67 10.56 -29.00
CA LEU A 136 2.28 11.77 -28.29
C LEU A 136 2.35 12.96 -29.25
N THR A 137 1.24 13.68 -29.40
CA THR A 137 1.22 14.95 -30.14
C THR A 137 0.96 16.12 -29.19
N ILE A 138 1.74 17.19 -29.29
CA ILE A 138 1.55 18.44 -28.56
C ILE A 138 1.37 19.59 -29.55
N ASP A 139 0.14 20.10 -29.65
CA ASP A 139 -0.21 21.14 -30.62
C ASP A 139 0.21 22.56 -30.19
N GLY A 140 0.35 22.78 -28.87
CA GLY A 140 0.68 24.07 -28.27
C GLY A 140 2.07 24.14 -27.66
N ALA A 141 2.23 25.09 -26.72
CA ALA A 141 3.47 25.28 -25.97
C ALA A 141 3.23 25.28 -24.43
N PRO A 142 2.68 24.20 -23.86
CA PRO A 142 2.36 24.14 -22.44
C PRO A 142 3.62 24.17 -21.56
N VAL A 143 3.42 24.51 -20.29
CA VAL A 143 4.38 24.18 -19.23
C VAL A 143 4.19 22.70 -18.86
N ILE A 144 5.28 21.91 -18.87
CA ILE A 144 5.28 20.47 -18.61
C ILE A 144 6.01 20.18 -17.30
N GLY A 145 5.29 19.61 -16.34
CA GLY A 145 5.76 19.31 -14.99
C GLY A 145 6.76 18.15 -14.90
N GLU A 146 7.27 17.93 -13.68
CA GLU A 146 8.18 16.82 -13.38
C GLU A 146 7.53 15.47 -13.69
N TYR A 147 8.26 14.58 -14.37
CA TYR A 147 7.81 13.23 -14.70
C TYR A 147 6.49 13.11 -15.48
N ALA A 148 5.99 14.21 -16.08
CA ALA A 148 4.67 14.24 -16.74
C ALA A 148 4.49 13.15 -17.80
N PHE A 149 5.56 12.79 -18.52
CA PHE A 149 5.63 11.75 -19.55
C PHE A 149 6.74 10.75 -19.23
N ALA A 150 6.94 10.42 -17.95
CA ALA A 150 7.94 9.44 -17.53
C ALA A 150 7.45 8.00 -17.73
N ARG A 151 8.40 7.07 -17.90
CA ARG A 151 8.14 5.61 -17.96
C ARG A 151 7.17 5.19 -19.07
N LEU A 152 7.23 5.86 -20.22
CA LEU A 152 6.47 5.52 -21.42
C LEU A 152 7.24 4.50 -22.27
N SER A 153 7.32 3.25 -21.82
CA SER A 153 8.16 2.21 -22.44
C SER A 153 7.79 1.87 -23.89
N GLY A 154 6.54 2.11 -24.30
CA GLY A 154 6.07 1.89 -25.67
C GLY A 154 6.21 3.09 -26.60
N LEU A 155 6.67 4.25 -26.11
CA LEU A 155 6.67 5.48 -26.89
C LEU A 155 7.69 5.41 -28.02
N THR A 156 7.24 5.66 -29.25
CA THR A 156 8.09 5.66 -30.45
C THR A 156 8.17 7.02 -31.11
N THR A 157 7.13 7.84 -30.98
CA THR A 157 7.03 9.14 -31.65
C THR A 157 6.50 10.21 -30.72
N VAL A 158 7.19 11.36 -30.68
CA VAL A 158 6.69 12.60 -30.08
C VAL A 158 6.65 13.66 -31.16
N ARG A 159 5.47 14.19 -31.44
CA ARG A 159 5.26 15.29 -32.39
C ARG A 159 4.94 16.56 -31.63
N VAL A 160 5.63 17.65 -31.95
CA VAL A 160 5.34 18.97 -31.38
C VAL A 160 5.15 19.96 -32.52
N ASN A 161 4.06 20.73 -32.49
CA ASN A 161 3.74 21.67 -33.56
C ASN A 161 4.23 23.10 -33.29
N SER A 162 4.76 23.37 -32.09
CA SER A 162 5.31 24.68 -31.72
C SER A 162 6.74 24.88 -32.24
N MET A 163 6.98 26.05 -32.87
CA MET A 163 8.32 26.52 -33.27
C MET A 163 9.25 26.74 -32.08
N THR A 164 8.69 27.10 -30.92
CA THR A 164 9.43 27.30 -29.67
C THR A 164 9.19 26.11 -28.75
N PRO A 165 10.24 25.46 -28.21
CA PRO A 165 10.07 24.33 -27.31
C PRO A 165 9.16 24.67 -26.12
N PRO A 166 8.13 23.86 -25.83
CA PRO A 166 7.35 23.98 -24.61
C PRO A 166 8.26 23.96 -23.37
N LYS A 167 7.93 24.72 -22.32
CA LYS A 167 8.77 24.76 -21.11
C LYS A 167 8.61 23.46 -20.34
N ALA A 168 9.62 22.59 -20.34
CA ALA A 168 9.58 21.30 -19.66
C ALA A 168 10.60 21.21 -18.51
N SER A 169 10.26 20.44 -17.49
CA SER A 169 11.22 19.99 -16.49
C SER A 169 12.24 19.03 -17.12
N VAL A 170 13.46 19.00 -16.58
CA VAL A 170 14.51 18.04 -16.97
C VAL A 170 14.07 16.58 -16.81
N SER A 171 13.11 16.32 -15.92
CA SER A 171 12.57 14.99 -15.64
C SER A 171 11.27 14.68 -16.40
N SER A 172 10.71 15.62 -17.16
CA SER A 172 9.39 15.44 -17.81
C SER A 172 9.30 14.17 -18.65
N PHE A 173 10.38 13.80 -19.34
CA PHE A 173 10.49 12.62 -20.21
C PHE A 173 11.43 11.55 -19.63
N TYR A 174 11.51 11.45 -18.30
CA TYR A 174 12.39 10.48 -17.63
C TYR A 174 12.15 9.03 -18.10
N GLY A 175 13.24 8.30 -18.33
CA GLY A 175 13.20 6.93 -18.85
C GLY A 175 13.24 6.81 -20.37
N ILE A 176 13.13 7.92 -21.11
CA ILE A 176 13.43 7.93 -22.56
C ILE A 176 14.95 7.98 -22.75
N ALA A 177 15.47 7.03 -23.53
CA ALA A 177 16.87 6.98 -23.92
C ALA A 177 17.12 7.85 -25.16
N PRO A 178 18.28 8.52 -25.29
CA PRO A 178 18.61 9.28 -26.49
C PRO A 178 18.49 8.44 -27.76
N GLY A 179 17.78 8.97 -28.77
CA GLY A 179 17.57 8.29 -30.05
C GLY A 179 16.56 7.14 -30.04
N SER A 180 15.99 6.74 -28.89
CA SER A 180 14.99 5.66 -28.85
C SER A 180 13.60 6.10 -29.30
N VAL A 181 13.34 7.42 -29.35
CA VAL A 181 12.05 8.03 -29.71
C VAL A 181 12.27 9.08 -30.78
N SER A 182 11.47 9.04 -31.85
CA SER A 182 11.49 10.04 -32.91
C SER A 182 10.83 11.34 -32.45
N LEU A 183 11.61 12.41 -32.27
CA LEU A 183 11.09 13.75 -31.98
C LEU A 183 10.87 14.52 -33.29
N VAL A 184 9.61 14.71 -33.66
CA VAL A 184 9.20 15.45 -34.86
C VAL A 184 8.78 16.86 -34.48
N VAL A 185 9.56 17.85 -34.93
CA VAL A 185 9.37 19.28 -34.63
C VAL A 185 9.33 20.10 -35.92
N PRO A 186 8.81 21.35 -35.91
CA PRO A 186 8.74 22.16 -37.13
C PRO A 186 10.12 22.47 -37.69
N LYS A 187 10.23 22.49 -39.01
CA LYS A 187 11.50 22.76 -39.71
C LYS A 187 12.12 24.09 -39.24
N GLY A 188 13.38 24.05 -38.84
CA GLY A 188 14.12 25.22 -38.35
C GLY A 188 14.09 25.41 -36.82
N SER A 189 13.31 24.62 -36.09
CA SER A 189 13.25 24.65 -34.62
C SER A 189 14.18 23.64 -33.93
N GLU A 190 14.81 22.73 -34.67
CA GLU A 190 15.53 21.57 -34.15
C GLU A 190 16.61 21.97 -33.15
N LYS A 191 17.39 23.01 -33.48
CA LYS A 191 18.45 23.54 -32.59
C LYS A 191 17.91 24.10 -31.28
N ALA A 192 16.69 24.61 -31.26
CA ALA A 192 16.06 25.11 -30.04
C ALA A 192 15.68 23.93 -29.13
N TYR A 193 15.07 22.88 -29.68
CA TYR A 193 14.73 21.66 -28.94
C TYR A 193 15.96 20.94 -28.40
N MET A 194 17.06 20.87 -29.16
CA MET A 194 18.32 20.27 -28.69
C MET A 194 18.91 20.95 -27.45
N LYS A 195 18.58 22.22 -27.20
CA LYS A 195 19.10 23.01 -26.07
C LYS A 195 18.11 23.19 -24.92
N ALA A 196 16.81 22.97 -25.16
CA ALA A 196 15.77 23.21 -24.19
C ALA A 196 15.75 22.11 -23.11
N ALA A 197 15.50 22.51 -21.85
CA ALA A 197 15.34 21.58 -20.74
C ALA A 197 14.18 20.60 -21.02
N GLY A 198 14.36 19.33 -20.61
CA GLY A 198 13.42 18.23 -20.90
C GLY A 198 13.54 17.69 -22.32
N TRP A 199 13.62 18.56 -23.33
CA TRP A 199 13.69 18.20 -24.76
C TRP A 199 15.08 17.77 -25.23
N SER A 200 16.15 18.29 -24.63
CA SER A 200 17.52 17.87 -24.94
C SER A 200 17.75 16.38 -24.70
N ARG A 201 16.94 15.73 -23.83
CA ARG A 201 16.99 14.31 -23.50
C ARG A 201 16.84 13.39 -24.72
N PHE A 202 16.08 13.80 -25.73
CA PHE A 202 15.90 13.02 -26.96
C PHE A 202 17.20 12.87 -27.77
N TYR A 203 18.20 13.73 -27.51
CA TYR A 203 19.47 13.78 -28.24
C TYR A 203 20.67 13.35 -27.40
N ALA A 204 20.65 13.61 -26.09
CA ALA A 204 21.73 13.26 -25.18
C ALA A 204 21.23 13.13 -23.74
N GLU A 205 21.92 12.34 -22.93
CA GLU A 205 21.62 12.26 -21.49
C GLU A 205 21.80 13.63 -20.80
N PRO A 206 20.84 14.07 -19.96
CA PRO A 206 20.96 15.33 -19.24
C PRO A 206 22.17 15.35 -18.32
N ARG A 207 22.99 16.41 -18.40
CA ARG A 207 24.05 16.65 -17.42
C ARG A 207 23.46 17.29 -16.17
N LEU A 208 23.42 16.54 -15.08
CA LEU A 208 23.02 17.05 -13.77
C LEU A 208 24.22 17.59 -13.00
N ALA A 209 23.97 18.56 -12.12
CA ALA A 209 25.02 19.12 -11.26
C ALA A 209 25.56 18.05 -10.32
N SER A 210 26.85 18.15 -10.00
CA SER A 210 27.47 17.28 -9.02
C SER A 210 26.83 17.50 -7.63
N GLU A 211 26.51 16.40 -6.95
CA GLU A 211 25.77 16.38 -5.71
C GLU A 211 26.50 15.57 -4.64
N VAL A 212 26.62 16.18 -3.46
CA VAL A 212 26.99 15.48 -2.22
C VAL A 212 25.74 15.29 -1.38
N SER A 213 25.51 14.07 -0.89
CA SER A 213 24.37 13.78 -0.01
C SER A 213 24.42 14.58 1.29
N ASP A 214 23.26 15.02 1.77
CA ASP A 214 23.06 15.61 3.10
C ASP A 214 22.16 14.67 3.94
N PRO A 215 22.74 13.74 4.73
CA PRO A 215 22.01 12.80 5.55
C PRO A 215 20.99 13.44 6.51
N THR A 216 21.19 14.70 6.90
CA THR A 216 20.24 15.42 7.78
C THR A 216 18.93 15.79 7.08
N LYS A 217 18.91 15.73 5.74
CA LYS A 217 17.78 16.11 4.89
C LYS A 217 17.25 14.98 4.02
N CYS A 218 17.72 13.74 4.19
CA CYS A 218 17.31 12.64 3.31
C CYS A 218 17.01 11.32 4.04
N LEU A 219 17.17 11.24 5.36
CA LEU A 219 16.87 10.03 6.13
C LEU A 219 15.45 10.05 6.69
N THR A 220 14.64 9.07 6.30
CA THR A 220 13.29 8.79 6.83
C THR A 220 13.15 7.27 7.02
N PRO A 221 13.06 6.74 8.25
CA PRO A 221 13.06 7.44 9.53
C PRO A 221 14.41 8.05 9.93
N MET A 222 14.40 9.04 10.82
CA MET A 222 15.63 9.63 11.40
C MET A 222 16.31 8.63 12.36
N PRO A 223 17.59 8.31 12.19
CA PRO A 223 18.30 7.40 13.10
C PRO A 223 18.43 7.96 14.52
N GLN A 224 18.56 7.08 15.52
CA GLN A 224 18.75 7.50 16.92
C GLN A 224 20.01 8.38 17.11
N VAL A 225 21.11 8.02 16.45
CA VAL A 225 22.36 8.78 16.48
C VAL A 225 22.93 8.92 15.07
N LEU A 226 23.16 10.17 14.64
CA LEU A 226 23.84 10.53 13.40
C LEU A 226 24.96 11.53 13.70
N THR A 227 26.19 11.19 13.33
CA THR A 227 27.35 12.08 13.44
C THR A 227 28.03 12.23 12.09
N ILE A 228 28.05 13.45 11.54
CA ILE A 228 28.75 13.77 10.29
C ILE A 228 30.13 14.36 10.63
N GLN A 229 31.20 13.82 10.01
CA GLN A 229 32.56 14.31 10.22
C GLN A 229 32.78 15.60 9.42
N LYS A 230 32.69 16.76 10.10
CA LYS A 230 32.91 18.07 9.49
C LYS A 230 34.35 18.21 8.99
N GLY A 231 34.52 18.77 7.79
CA GLY A 231 35.83 19.02 7.17
C GLY A 231 36.51 17.78 6.56
N ALA A 232 35.96 16.57 6.76
CA ALA A 232 36.46 15.37 6.11
C ALA A 232 36.17 15.40 4.59
N LYS A 233 37.08 14.84 3.79
CA LYS A 233 36.86 14.67 2.36
C LYS A 233 35.69 13.71 2.12
N THR A 234 34.78 14.11 1.23
CA THR A 234 33.64 13.28 0.82
C THR A 234 34.09 12.03 0.07
N LEU A 235 33.29 10.98 0.17
CA LEU A 235 33.52 9.71 -0.51
C LEU A 235 32.79 9.70 -1.85
N ASN A 236 33.51 9.65 -2.97
CA ASN A 236 32.90 9.51 -4.29
C ASN A 236 32.31 8.10 -4.43
N VAL A 237 31.01 8.01 -4.73
CA VAL A 237 30.27 6.72 -4.79
C VAL A 237 30.04 6.22 -6.21
N GLN A 238 30.28 7.05 -7.23
CA GLN A 238 30.16 6.73 -8.66
C GLN A 238 31.40 5.97 -9.16
N THR A 239 31.73 4.88 -8.49
CA THR A 239 32.90 4.04 -8.74
C THR A 239 32.57 2.58 -8.45
N ALA A 240 33.47 1.66 -8.78
CA ALA A 240 33.25 0.25 -8.51
C ALA A 240 33.13 -0.02 -6.99
N TRP A 241 32.26 -0.96 -6.61
CA TRP A 241 32.05 -1.38 -5.22
C TRP A 241 32.37 -2.87 -5.05
N ASN A 242 32.95 -3.23 -3.90
CA ASN A 242 33.25 -4.60 -3.51
C ASN A 242 32.51 -4.90 -2.20
N ILE A 243 31.56 -5.85 -2.25
CA ILE A 243 30.82 -6.28 -1.06
C ILE A 243 31.66 -7.37 -0.37
N VAL A 244 31.96 -7.15 0.91
CA VAL A 244 32.81 -8.03 1.72
C VAL A 244 32.06 -8.43 2.99
N VAL A 245 32.25 -9.67 3.43
CA VAL A 245 31.74 -10.18 4.72
C VAL A 245 32.92 -10.62 5.58
N SER A 246 32.98 -10.17 6.83
CA SER A 246 34.10 -10.47 7.74
C SER A 246 33.99 -11.81 8.47
N HIS A 247 32.77 -12.30 8.71
CA HIS A 247 32.53 -13.59 9.36
C HIS A 247 32.15 -14.67 8.34
N ASN A 248 33.04 -15.64 8.15
CA ASN A 248 32.81 -16.85 7.34
C ASN A 248 32.84 -18.04 8.32
N ASP A 249 31.68 -18.39 8.87
CA ASP A 249 31.49 -19.35 9.97
C ASP A 249 31.50 -20.84 9.52
N GLY A 250 32.09 -21.13 8.36
CA GLY A 250 32.27 -22.50 7.87
C GLY A 250 30.99 -23.22 7.41
N ALA A 251 29.82 -22.60 7.57
CA ALA A 251 28.51 -23.13 7.18
C ALA A 251 27.79 -22.22 6.17
N GLY A 252 28.50 -21.58 5.24
CA GLY A 252 27.93 -20.57 4.35
C GLY A 252 27.55 -19.28 5.10
N THR A 253 27.79 -18.12 4.50
CA THR A 253 27.67 -16.84 5.23
C THR A 253 26.23 -16.55 5.67
N ILE A 254 26.01 -16.32 6.97
CA ILE A 254 24.74 -15.85 7.57
C ILE A 254 24.16 -14.59 6.90
N LEU A 255 24.98 -13.85 6.15
CA LEU A 255 24.63 -12.62 5.44
C LEU A 255 24.45 -12.80 3.92
N ASN A 256 24.27 -14.03 3.43
CA ASN A 256 24.08 -14.29 1.99
C ASN A 256 22.93 -13.47 1.39
N ASN A 257 21.77 -13.44 2.06
CA ASN A 257 20.65 -12.63 1.62
C ASN A 257 21.04 -11.14 1.55
N GLU A 258 21.69 -10.62 2.58
CA GLU A 258 22.08 -9.22 2.71
C GLU A 258 23.13 -8.82 1.66
N VAL A 259 24.01 -9.73 1.27
CA VAL A 259 24.94 -9.55 0.14
C VAL A 259 24.16 -9.38 -1.16
N GLU A 260 23.14 -10.21 -1.41
CA GLU A 260 22.27 -10.08 -2.60
C GLU A 260 21.45 -8.80 -2.56
N ARG A 261 20.88 -8.43 -1.39
CA ARG A 261 20.14 -7.17 -1.20
C ARG A 261 21.03 -5.95 -1.43
N ALA A 262 22.27 -5.98 -0.92
CA ALA A 262 23.26 -4.94 -1.14
C ALA A 262 23.63 -4.82 -2.62
N ARG A 263 23.81 -5.94 -3.33
CA ARG A 263 24.10 -5.95 -4.77
C ARG A 263 22.96 -5.35 -5.58
N GLU A 264 21.71 -5.73 -5.29
CA GLU A 264 20.52 -5.19 -5.94
C GLU A 264 20.40 -3.69 -5.70
N MET A 265 20.51 -3.26 -4.44
CA MET A 265 20.48 -1.83 -4.07
C MET A 265 21.54 -1.02 -4.81
N LEU A 266 22.82 -1.46 -4.77
CA LEU A 266 23.91 -0.75 -5.45
C LEU A 266 23.73 -0.75 -6.97
N SER A 267 23.26 -1.85 -7.57
CA SER A 267 22.99 -1.92 -9.02
C SER A 267 21.89 -0.96 -9.43
N ASN A 268 20.81 -0.86 -8.64
CA ASN A 268 19.70 0.06 -8.89
C ASN A 268 20.10 1.54 -8.73
N ARG A 269 21.10 1.84 -7.89
CA ARG A 269 21.56 3.22 -7.63
C ARG A 269 22.70 3.64 -8.56
N ILE A 270 23.67 2.76 -8.81
CA ILE A 270 24.98 3.10 -9.41
C ILE A 270 25.20 2.34 -10.74
N GLY A 271 24.44 1.30 -11.02
CA GLY A 271 24.57 0.47 -12.23
C GLY A 271 25.56 -0.70 -12.08
N ASN A 272 25.98 -1.28 -13.20
CA ASN A 272 26.70 -2.57 -13.27
C ASN A 272 28.19 -2.54 -12.88
N ILE A 273 28.62 -1.62 -12.00
CA ILE A 273 30.01 -1.53 -11.51
C ILE A 273 30.21 -2.22 -10.14
N VAL A 274 29.26 -3.05 -9.72
CA VAL A 274 29.30 -3.81 -8.47
C VAL A 274 30.07 -5.12 -8.65
N ASN A 275 30.95 -5.46 -7.70
CA ASN A 275 31.85 -6.62 -7.69
C ASN A 275 32.81 -6.67 -8.89
N SER A 276 33.26 -5.52 -9.38
CA SER A 276 34.28 -5.47 -10.43
C SER A 276 35.60 -6.05 -9.91
N ARG A 277 36.37 -6.75 -10.76
CA ARG A 277 37.75 -7.21 -10.43
C ARG A 277 38.73 -6.05 -10.19
N GLN A 278 38.30 -4.80 -10.30
CA GLN A 278 39.11 -3.60 -10.10
C GLN A 278 39.10 -3.15 -8.62
N ARG A 279 40.09 -2.32 -8.23
CA ARG A 279 40.11 -1.67 -6.91
C ARG A 279 38.91 -0.72 -6.81
N GLY A 280 37.90 -1.12 -6.03
CA GLY A 280 36.68 -0.35 -5.74
C GLY A 280 36.52 -0.02 -4.25
N LEU A 281 35.50 0.78 -3.92
CA LEU A 281 35.09 1.04 -2.54
C LEU A 281 34.64 -0.25 -1.86
N GLN A 282 34.93 -0.38 -0.57
CA GLN A 282 34.47 -1.54 0.20
C GLN A 282 33.10 -1.26 0.83
N LEU A 283 32.16 -2.18 0.67
CA LEU A 283 30.99 -2.32 1.52
C LEU A 283 31.19 -3.55 2.41
N LEU A 284 31.60 -3.34 3.65
CA LEU A 284 31.77 -4.42 4.63
C LEU A 284 30.45 -4.65 5.38
N LEU A 285 29.94 -5.87 5.34
CA LEU A 285 28.79 -6.33 6.11
C LEU A 285 29.26 -7.28 7.21
N ASP A 286 28.79 -7.09 8.43
CA ASP A 286 29.26 -7.85 9.60
C ASP A 286 28.17 -8.08 10.64
N ILE A 287 28.39 -9.06 11.51
CA ILE A 287 27.57 -9.30 12.69
C ILE A 287 28.29 -8.76 13.94
N ASP A 288 27.57 -7.99 14.75
CA ASP A 288 28.02 -7.53 16.06
C ASP A 288 27.02 -7.98 17.14
N PRO A 289 27.27 -9.13 17.80
CA PRO A 289 26.34 -9.69 18.79
C PRO A 289 26.25 -8.85 20.08
N THR A 290 27.09 -7.82 20.24
CA THR A 290 27.08 -6.94 21.42
C THR A 290 25.99 -5.87 21.37
N LEU A 291 25.36 -5.67 20.21
CA LEU A 291 24.24 -4.77 20.06
C LEU A 291 23.02 -5.31 20.82
N ALA A 292 22.21 -4.41 21.39
CA ALA A 292 21.14 -4.79 22.31
C ALA A 292 19.93 -5.46 21.61
N ASP A 293 19.50 -4.90 20.48
CA ASP A 293 18.29 -5.32 19.75
C ASP A 293 18.64 -6.08 18.46
N ASP A 294 17.81 -7.04 18.07
CA ASP A 294 18.02 -7.87 16.88
C ASP A 294 17.98 -7.07 15.57
N GLU A 295 17.32 -5.92 15.57
CA GLU A 295 17.23 -4.97 14.46
C GLU A 295 18.25 -3.82 14.58
N ALA A 296 19.02 -3.75 15.67
CA ALA A 296 20.01 -2.69 15.86
C ALA A 296 21.20 -2.84 14.89
N TYR A 297 21.73 -1.70 14.46
CA TYR A 297 22.90 -1.64 13.60
C TYR A 297 23.76 -0.40 13.82
N THR A 298 24.99 -0.48 13.32
CA THR A 298 25.89 0.65 13.16
C THR A 298 26.32 0.79 11.70
N MET A 299 26.53 2.02 11.24
CA MET A 299 27.10 2.29 9.93
C MET A 299 28.21 3.32 10.05
N VAL A 300 29.38 3.03 9.50
CA VAL A 300 30.53 3.93 9.45
C VAL A 300 30.94 4.14 8.00
N VAL A 301 30.96 5.40 7.57
CA VAL A 301 31.45 5.83 6.25
C VAL A 301 32.79 6.53 6.46
N ASN A 302 33.85 6.04 5.82
CA ASN A 302 35.19 6.64 5.87
C ASN A 302 35.82 6.70 4.46
N SER A 303 37.09 7.09 4.37
CA SER A 303 37.80 7.22 3.09
C SER A 303 37.99 5.92 2.30
N LYS A 304 37.80 4.74 2.92
CA LYS A 304 37.94 3.43 2.28
C LYS A 304 36.61 2.85 1.79
N GLY A 305 35.48 3.33 2.32
CA GLY A 305 34.17 2.77 2.01
C GLY A 305 33.18 2.87 3.17
N VAL A 306 32.28 1.89 3.24
CA VAL A 306 31.18 1.80 4.20
C VAL A 306 31.28 0.47 4.95
N CYS A 307 31.13 0.51 6.27
CA CYS A 307 30.99 -0.68 7.12
C CYS A 307 29.63 -0.64 7.81
N ILE A 308 28.85 -1.71 7.69
CA ILE A 308 27.56 -1.90 8.34
C ILE A 308 27.66 -3.14 9.23
N LYS A 309 27.32 -2.99 10.50
CA LYS A 309 27.25 -4.11 11.45
C LYS A 309 25.88 -4.16 12.10
N GLY A 310 25.23 -5.32 12.11
CA GLY A 310 23.96 -5.54 12.79
C GLY A 310 24.07 -6.65 13.82
N LYS A 311 23.17 -6.69 14.81
CA LYS A 311 23.13 -7.81 15.77
C LYS A 311 22.79 -9.12 15.08
N THR A 312 21.85 -9.04 14.14
CA THR A 312 21.43 -10.11 13.26
C THR A 312 21.50 -9.63 11.80
N ALA A 313 21.25 -10.54 10.85
CA ALA A 313 21.07 -10.22 9.44
C ALA A 313 20.03 -9.11 9.20
N ARG A 314 18.98 -9.05 10.03
CA ARG A 314 17.93 -8.03 9.98
C ARG A 314 18.47 -6.62 10.27
N GLY A 315 19.30 -6.47 11.30
CA GLY A 315 19.97 -5.20 11.58
C GLY A 315 20.88 -4.75 10.43
N VAL A 316 21.65 -5.68 9.84
CA VAL A 316 22.48 -5.39 8.65
C VAL A 316 21.62 -4.88 7.49
N PHE A 317 20.49 -5.53 7.23
CA PHE A 317 19.54 -5.11 6.20
C PHE A 317 18.99 -3.69 6.45
N TRP A 318 18.63 -3.33 7.67
CA TRP A 318 18.21 -1.96 7.99
C TRP A 318 19.31 -0.92 7.79
N GLY A 319 20.56 -1.29 8.04
CA GLY A 319 21.72 -0.48 7.66
C GLY A 319 21.84 -0.27 6.16
N LEU A 320 21.54 -1.29 5.35
CA LEU A 320 21.49 -1.16 3.89
C LEU A 320 20.37 -0.21 3.45
N MET A 321 19.19 -0.27 4.07
CA MET A 321 18.09 0.65 3.74
C MET A 321 18.46 2.11 4.08
N THR A 322 19.21 2.33 5.16
CA THR A 322 19.77 3.66 5.47
C THR A 322 20.82 4.09 4.44
N LEU A 323 21.71 3.19 4.01
CA LEU A 323 22.69 3.48 2.95
C LEU A 323 22.00 3.83 1.62
N ASP A 324 20.93 3.13 1.24
CA ASP A 324 20.13 3.44 0.05
C ASP A 324 19.64 4.89 0.06
N GLN A 325 19.13 5.37 1.20
CA GLN A 325 18.66 6.74 1.35
C GLN A 325 19.80 7.77 1.32
N VAL A 326 20.95 7.45 1.90
CA VAL A 326 22.17 8.30 1.81
C VAL A 326 22.64 8.38 0.36
N LEU A 327 22.65 7.27 -0.39
CA LEU A 327 23.00 7.23 -1.80
C LEU A 327 21.97 7.94 -2.69
N ARG A 328 20.69 7.92 -2.32
CA ARG A 328 19.59 8.66 -2.98
C ARG A 328 19.75 10.18 -2.84
N GLY A 329 20.20 10.67 -1.68
CA GLY A 329 20.45 12.10 -1.43
C GLY A 329 19.20 12.97 -1.62
N SER A 330 19.24 13.93 -2.54
CA SER A 330 18.10 14.82 -2.85
C SER A 330 16.98 14.17 -3.66
N GLY A 331 17.19 12.96 -4.21
CA GLY A 331 16.21 12.29 -5.08
C GLY A 331 16.06 12.92 -6.47
N ASN A 332 16.89 13.91 -6.82
CA ASN A 332 16.90 14.52 -8.16
C ASN A 332 17.52 13.61 -9.24
N LYS A 333 18.23 12.57 -8.80
CA LYS A 333 18.88 11.56 -9.63
C LYS A 333 18.86 10.21 -8.93
N GLU A 334 19.24 9.16 -9.66
CA GLU A 334 19.30 7.77 -9.17
C GLU A 334 20.22 7.66 -7.95
N CYS A 335 21.39 8.30 -8.02
CA CYS A 335 22.39 8.31 -6.97
C CYS A 335 23.25 9.60 -6.97
N VAL A 336 23.60 10.08 -5.77
CA VAL A 336 24.55 11.19 -5.56
C VAL A 336 25.94 10.88 -6.15
N ASP A 337 26.78 11.92 -6.33
CA ASP A 337 28.17 11.70 -6.76
C ASP A 337 29.06 11.32 -5.59
N ALA A 338 28.76 11.86 -4.40
CA ALA A 338 29.52 11.59 -3.19
C ALA A 338 28.65 11.63 -1.93
N ILE A 339 29.14 10.97 -0.87
CA ILE A 339 28.52 10.96 0.45
C ILE A 339 29.52 11.47 1.50
N PRO A 340 29.07 12.11 2.60
CA PRO A 340 29.98 12.55 3.66
C PRO A 340 30.45 11.36 4.50
N GLN A 341 31.64 11.51 5.11
CA GLN A 341 32.07 10.58 6.15
C GLN A 341 31.22 10.78 7.40
N LEU A 342 30.70 9.69 7.96
CA LEU A 342 29.70 9.72 9.02
C LEU A 342 29.70 8.44 9.84
N THR A 343 29.07 8.52 11.00
CA THR A 343 28.75 7.38 11.86
C THR A 343 27.27 7.43 12.23
N ILE A 344 26.59 6.28 12.10
CA ILE A 344 25.22 6.06 12.58
C ILE A 344 25.23 4.90 13.59
N LYS A 345 24.47 5.06 14.67
CA LYS A 345 24.06 3.98 15.57
C LYS A 345 22.55 4.04 15.70
N ASP A 346 21.89 2.92 15.46
CA ASP A 346 20.45 2.95 15.26
C ASP A 346 19.79 1.66 15.74
N THR A 347 18.55 1.79 16.21
CA THR A 347 17.72 0.71 16.77
C THR A 347 16.26 1.16 16.70
N PRO A 348 15.30 0.25 16.48
CA PRO A 348 13.89 0.61 16.51
C PRO A 348 13.42 1.02 17.92
N ARG A 349 12.31 1.76 17.98
CA ARG A 349 11.59 2.05 19.23
C ARG A 349 10.63 0.92 19.59
N THR A 350 10.04 0.28 18.58
CA THR A 350 8.97 -0.73 18.72
C THR A 350 9.30 -2.02 17.96
N HIS A 351 8.74 -3.15 18.40
CA HIS A 351 9.02 -4.48 17.84
C HIS A 351 8.37 -4.68 16.47
N VAL A 352 7.10 -4.31 16.32
CA VAL A 352 6.34 -4.44 15.07
C VAL A 352 6.01 -3.07 14.48
N ARG A 353 6.25 -2.90 13.19
CA ARG A 353 5.93 -1.70 12.43
C ARG A 353 5.26 -2.15 11.15
N GLU A 354 3.93 -2.20 11.17
CA GLU A 354 3.16 -2.90 10.15
C GLU A 354 2.31 -1.99 9.28
N LEU A 355 2.01 -2.48 8.08
CA LEU A 355 0.85 -2.05 7.31
C LEU A 355 -0.08 -3.25 7.16
N MET A 356 -1.38 -3.01 7.34
CA MET A 356 -2.42 -3.98 7.03
C MET A 356 -3.02 -3.66 5.66
N VAL A 357 -3.18 -4.68 4.81
CA VAL A 357 -3.94 -4.57 3.56
C VAL A 357 -5.13 -5.53 3.58
N ASP A 358 -6.22 -5.07 2.97
CA ASP A 358 -7.48 -5.79 2.92
C ASP A 358 -7.75 -6.36 1.53
N PRO A 359 -7.41 -7.63 1.26
CA PRO A 359 -7.85 -8.32 0.06
C PRO A 359 -9.30 -8.82 0.11
N ALA A 360 -9.98 -8.82 1.26
CA ALA A 360 -11.33 -9.34 1.42
C ALA A 360 -12.35 -8.44 0.69
N ARG A 361 -12.30 -7.12 0.91
CA ARG A 361 -13.20 -6.17 0.23
C ARG A 361 -12.75 -6.00 -1.23
N THR A 362 -11.49 -5.68 -1.51
CA THR A 362 -10.95 -5.63 -2.89
C THR A 362 -9.76 -6.56 -3.05
N PHE A 363 -9.89 -7.59 -3.90
CA PHE A 363 -8.80 -8.55 -4.13
C PHE A 363 -7.54 -7.88 -4.70
N ILE A 364 -6.38 -8.26 -4.14
CA ILE A 364 -5.06 -7.77 -4.54
C ILE A 364 -4.32 -8.92 -5.26
N PRO A 365 -3.85 -8.75 -6.50
CA PRO A 365 -3.05 -9.79 -7.15
C PRO A 365 -1.76 -10.10 -6.37
N ILE A 366 -1.31 -11.36 -6.39
CA ILE A 366 -0.14 -11.80 -5.60
C ILE A 366 1.15 -11.03 -5.95
N ASP A 367 1.34 -10.71 -7.23
CA ASP A 367 2.52 -9.96 -7.69
C ASP A 367 2.52 -8.52 -7.16
N GLU A 368 1.34 -7.94 -6.92
CA GLU A 368 1.19 -6.60 -6.35
C GLU A 368 1.49 -6.60 -4.85
N LEU A 369 1.09 -7.66 -4.12
CA LEU A 369 1.52 -7.86 -2.73
C LEU A 369 3.04 -7.99 -2.64
N LYS A 370 3.66 -8.77 -3.53
CA LYS A 370 5.13 -8.88 -3.60
C LYS A 370 5.77 -7.53 -3.91
N ALA A 371 5.22 -6.76 -4.84
CA ALA A 371 5.75 -5.44 -5.18
C ALA A 371 5.67 -4.42 -4.01
N PHE A 372 4.72 -4.61 -3.08
CA PHE A 372 4.53 -3.73 -1.92
C PHE A 372 5.62 -3.92 -0.87
N VAL A 373 6.08 -5.16 -0.67
CA VAL A 373 7.04 -5.52 0.40
C VAL A 373 8.37 -4.72 0.34
N PRO A 374 9.05 -4.59 -0.81
CA PRO A 374 10.27 -3.80 -0.89
C PRO A 374 10.07 -2.32 -0.57
N GLU A 375 8.90 -1.75 -0.88
CA GLU A 375 8.60 -0.35 -0.57
C GLU A 375 8.39 -0.16 0.93
N MET A 376 7.75 -1.10 1.61
CA MET A 376 7.63 -1.12 3.08
C MET A 376 9.00 -1.19 3.75
N ALA A 377 9.81 -2.18 3.35
CA ALA A 377 11.13 -2.42 3.92
C ALA A 377 12.09 -1.23 3.75
N ARG A 378 11.97 -0.44 2.68
CA ARG A 378 12.79 0.77 2.45
C ARG A 378 12.70 1.78 3.59
N TYR A 379 11.57 1.79 4.31
CA TYR A 379 11.32 2.66 5.47
C TYR A 379 11.34 1.91 6.79
N LYS A 380 11.83 0.66 6.80
CA LYS A 380 12.00 -0.20 7.97
C LYS A 380 10.68 -0.69 8.61
N LEU A 381 9.59 -0.71 7.84
CA LEU A 381 8.39 -1.47 8.19
C LEU A 381 8.72 -2.96 8.05
N ASN A 382 8.36 -3.78 9.04
CA ASN A 382 8.82 -5.15 9.17
C ASN A 382 7.70 -6.20 9.23
N ALA A 383 6.44 -5.79 9.07
CA ALA A 383 5.32 -6.72 9.00
C ALA A 383 4.26 -6.25 8.00
N LEU A 384 3.71 -7.20 7.23
CA LEU A 384 2.55 -7.03 6.36
C LEU A 384 1.43 -7.90 6.92
N HIS A 385 0.40 -7.24 7.44
CA HIS A 385 -0.80 -7.87 7.97
C HIS A 385 -1.81 -8.05 6.83
N LEU A 386 -2.25 -9.29 6.60
CA LEU A 386 -3.21 -9.64 5.56
C LEU A 386 -4.58 -9.95 6.16
N HIS A 387 -5.53 -9.04 5.95
CA HIS A 387 -6.95 -9.20 6.31
C HIS A 387 -7.64 -10.13 5.28
N LEU A 388 -7.50 -11.44 5.44
CA LEU A 388 -7.76 -12.42 4.38
C LEU A 388 -9.24 -12.82 4.22
N VAL A 389 -10.07 -12.56 5.21
CA VAL A 389 -11.46 -13.00 5.23
C VAL A 389 -12.31 -11.90 5.84
N ASP A 390 -13.50 -11.68 5.27
CA ASP A 390 -14.51 -10.77 5.80
C ASP A 390 -15.90 -11.17 5.28
N ASP A 391 -16.94 -10.39 5.59
CA ASP A 391 -18.31 -10.59 5.15
C ASP A 391 -18.47 -10.68 3.62
N GLN A 392 -17.65 -9.91 2.89
CA GLN A 392 -17.77 -9.77 1.44
C GLN A 392 -16.92 -10.77 0.65
N ALA A 393 -15.97 -11.48 1.28
CA ALA A 393 -15.28 -12.61 0.68
C ALA A 393 -14.33 -13.38 1.61
N TRP A 394 -14.10 -14.64 1.25
CA TRP A 394 -13.01 -15.47 1.75
C TRP A 394 -11.87 -15.56 0.72
N ARG A 395 -10.62 -15.20 1.08
CA ARG A 395 -9.52 -15.05 0.10
C ARG A 395 -8.41 -16.07 0.18
N ILE A 396 -8.42 -17.03 1.09
CA ILE A 396 -7.32 -17.99 1.22
C ILE A 396 -7.78 -19.45 1.05
N GLU A 397 -7.04 -20.24 0.31
CA GLU A 397 -7.35 -21.67 0.14
C GLU A 397 -7.24 -22.44 1.46
N ILE A 398 -8.35 -23.08 1.85
CA ILE A 398 -8.39 -24.10 2.90
C ILE A 398 -8.79 -25.41 2.22
N LYS A 399 -7.85 -26.34 2.08
CA LYS A 399 -8.05 -27.60 1.33
C LYS A 399 -9.12 -28.46 1.96
N LYS A 400 -9.31 -28.38 3.28
CA LYS A 400 -10.41 -29.07 3.97
C LYS A 400 -11.80 -28.52 3.59
N TYR A 401 -11.88 -27.26 3.19
CA TYR A 401 -13.13 -26.55 2.87
C TYR A 401 -13.00 -25.80 1.52
N PRO A 402 -12.85 -26.52 0.40
CA PRO A 402 -12.65 -25.90 -0.92
C PRO A 402 -13.78 -24.96 -1.32
N GLN A 403 -14.99 -25.17 -0.78
CA GLN A 403 -16.15 -24.34 -1.06
C GLN A 403 -15.95 -22.86 -0.63
N LEU A 404 -15.08 -22.58 0.35
CA LEU A 404 -14.77 -21.21 0.77
C LEU A 404 -14.20 -20.38 -0.39
N THR A 405 -13.30 -20.96 -1.18
CA THR A 405 -12.71 -20.25 -2.32
C THR A 405 -13.51 -20.47 -3.62
N GLU A 406 -14.11 -21.65 -3.81
CA GLU A 406 -14.93 -21.91 -5.01
C GLU A 406 -16.20 -21.05 -5.08
N GLN A 407 -16.78 -20.71 -3.93
CA GLN A 407 -18.09 -20.05 -3.85
C GLN A 407 -18.02 -18.70 -3.11
N ALA A 408 -17.25 -18.60 -2.02
CA ALA A 408 -17.21 -17.39 -1.19
C ALA A 408 -16.09 -16.39 -1.52
N SER A 409 -15.27 -16.65 -2.56
CA SER A 409 -14.25 -15.69 -3.01
C SER A 409 -14.74 -14.75 -4.12
N MET A 410 -16.03 -14.75 -4.46
CA MET A 410 -16.55 -13.92 -5.55
C MET A 410 -17.90 -13.31 -5.23
N ARG A 411 -18.10 -12.08 -5.71
CA ARG A 411 -19.40 -11.41 -5.68
C ARG A 411 -19.53 -10.44 -6.84
N TRP A 412 -20.77 -10.03 -7.11
CA TRP A 412 -21.08 -8.99 -8.07
C TRP A 412 -21.43 -7.69 -7.35
N GLY A 413 -20.46 -6.77 -7.31
CA GLY A 413 -20.62 -5.43 -6.79
C GLY A 413 -20.35 -5.26 -5.29
N GLN A 414 -20.27 -3.99 -4.90
CA GLN A 414 -20.24 -3.52 -3.52
C GLN A 414 -20.83 -2.11 -3.45
N ASP A 415 -21.95 -1.95 -2.75
CA ASP A 415 -22.73 -0.71 -2.74
C ASP A 415 -22.94 -0.15 -4.16
N ASP A 416 -22.47 1.07 -4.43
CA ASP A 416 -22.58 1.75 -5.74
C ASP A 416 -21.55 1.25 -6.78
N LEU A 417 -20.55 0.48 -6.37
CA LEU A 417 -19.51 -0.06 -7.24
C LEU A 417 -19.99 -1.38 -7.88
N LEU A 418 -20.69 -1.26 -9.01
CA LEU A 418 -21.26 -2.41 -9.73
C LEU A 418 -20.23 -3.10 -10.64
N MET A 419 -19.24 -3.78 -10.05
CA MET A 419 -18.19 -4.52 -10.76
C MET A 419 -17.94 -5.92 -10.17
N PRO A 420 -17.42 -6.88 -10.95
CA PRO A 420 -17.10 -8.20 -10.41
C PRO A 420 -15.88 -8.14 -9.49
N TYR A 421 -16.03 -8.67 -8.28
CA TYR A 421 -14.92 -8.92 -7.35
C TYR A 421 -14.66 -10.42 -7.33
N LYS A 422 -13.43 -10.82 -7.66
CA LYS A 422 -13.04 -12.24 -7.72
C LYS A 422 -11.56 -12.40 -7.40
N GLY A 423 -11.22 -13.57 -6.87
CA GLY A 423 -9.84 -13.95 -6.60
C GLY A 423 -9.69 -14.50 -5.18
N TYR A 424 -8.73 -15.38 -5.03
CA TYR A 424 -8.23 -15.92 -3.78
C TYR A 424 -6.76 -16.31 -3.99
N TYR A 425 -6.06 -16.59 -2.90
CA TYR A 425 -4.68 -17.04 -2.90
C TYR A 425 -4.62 -18.53 -2.60
N THR A 426 -3.89 -19.28 -3.43
CA THR A 426 -3.55 -20.66 -3.10
C THR A 426 -2.56 -20.70 -1.95
N GLN A 427 -2.48 -21.85 -1.27
CA GLN A 427 -1.48 -22.04 -0.21
C GLN A 427 -0.05 -21.93 -0.73
N GLU A 428 0.19 -22.30 -1.99
CA GLU A 428 1.49 -22.19 -2.65
C GLU A 428 1.85 -20.72 -2.89
N GLN A 429 0.91 -19.91 -3.41
CA GLN A 429 1.11 -18.47 -3.59
C GLN A 429 1.44 -17.78 -2.26
N MET A 430 0.77 -18.17 -1.17
CA MET A 430 1.04 -17.60 0.15
C MET A 430 2.41 -18.01 0.71
N ARG A 431 2.84 -19.27 0.52
CA ARG A 431 4.20 -19.70 0.88
C ARG A 431 5.28 -18.94 0.11
N ASP A 432 5.05 -18.76 -1.19
CA ASP A 432 5.94 -18.01 -2.06
C ASP A 432 5.98 -16.51 -1.67
N LEU A 433 4.85 -15.90 -1.28
CA LEU A 433 4.84 -14.55 -0.71
C LEU A 433 5.61 -14.48 0.61
N VAL A 434 5.42 -15.43 1.53
CA VAL A 434 6.15 -15.52 2.80
C VAL A 434 7.65 -15.61 2.57
N GLU A 435 8.10 -16.50 1.69
CA GLU A 435 9.52 -16.67 1.37
C GLU A 435 10.08 -15.41 0.70
N TYR A 436 9.32 -14.81 -0.21
CA TYR A 436 9.69 -13.56 -0.86
C TYR A 436 9.85 -12.43 0.17
N ALA A 437 8.90 -12.27 1.09
CA ALA A 437 8.93 -11.21 2.08
C ALA A 437 10.05 -11.37 3.12
N ALA A 438 10.39 -12.61 3.46
CA ALA A 438 11.52 -12.91 4.34
C ALA A 438 12.86 -12.38 3.81
N LYS A 439 13.06 -12.30 2.48
CA LYS A 439 14.26 -11.70 1.85
C LYS A 439 14.43 -10.21 2.19
N TYR A 440 13.34 -9.54 2.56
CA TYR A 440 13.29 -8.14 2.95
C TYR A 440 13.06 -7.95 4.46
N HIS A 441 13.16 -9.04 5.24
CA HIS A 441 12.88 -9.06 6.68
C HIS A 441 11.47 -8.56 7.05
N VAL A 442 10.50 -8.79 6.17
CA VAL A 442 9.08 -8.49 6.40
C VAL A 442 8.33 -9.78 6.76
N GLU A 443 7.70 -9.80 7.92
CA GLU A 443 6.86 -10.91 8.40
C GLU A 443 5.44 -10.79 7.81
N ILE A 444 4.87 -11.90 7.33
CA ILE A 444 3.48 -11.93 6.86
C ILE A 444 2.58 -12.46 7.98
N ILE A 445 1.69 -11.60 8.48
CA ILE A 445 0.76 -11.93 9.57
C ILE A 445 -0.63 -12.16 8.97
N PRO A 446 -1.17 -13.40 9.02
CA PRO A 446 -2.51 -13.68 8.51
C PRO A 446 -3.58 -13.31 9.54
N GLU A 447 -4.71 -12.79 9.06
CA GLU A 447 -5.93 -12.61 9.83
C GLU A 447 -7.04 -13.54 9.34
N ILE A 448 -7.65 -14.25 10.28
CA ILE A 448 -8.91 -14.97 10.09
C ILE A 448 -9.89 -14.42 11.13
N GLU A 449 -10.98 -13.81 10.66
CA GLU A 449 -11.97 -13.15 11.51
C GLU A 449 -12.71 -14.13 12.43
N MET A 450 -13.06 -13.66 13.63
CA MET A 450 -14.00 -14.33 14.52
C MET A 450 -14.43 -13.43 15.69
N PRO A 451 -15.68 -13.53 16.17
CA PRO A 451 -16.80 -14.28 15.62
C PRO A 451 -17.62 -13.48 14.59
N GLY A 452 -17.34 -12.19 14.43
CA GLY A 452 -17.96 -11.33 13.41
C GLY A 452 -17.30 -11.52 12.05
N HIS A 453 -17.71 -10.73 11.07
CA HIS A 453 -17.02 -10.61 9.77
C HIS A 453 -16.85 -11.95 9.01
N GLU A 454 -17.75 -12.90 9.24
CA GLU A 454 -17.65 -14.27 8.71
C GLU A 454 -18.78 -14.60 7.71
N VAL A 455 -19.54 -13.61 7.22
CA VAL A 455 -20.66 -13.87 6.29
C VAL A 455 -20.22 -14.63 5.03
N ALA A 456 -18.99 -14.43 4.54
CA ALA A 456 -18.47 -15.21 3.41
C ALA A 456 -18.42 -16.71 3.74
N ALA A 457 -17.86 -17.11 4.88
CA ALA A 457 -17.85 -18.51 5.30
C ALA A 457 -19.27 -19.02 5.59
N ILE A 458 -20.10 -18.23 6.28
CA ILE A 458 -21.49 -18.58 6.63
C ILE A 458 -22.35 -18.80 5.39
N SER A 459 -22.10 -18.07 4.29
CA SER A 459 -22.83 -18.24 3.03
C SER A 459 -22.70 -19.64 2.42
N VAL A 460 -21.65 -20.37 2.81
CA VAL A 460 -21.32 -21.72 2.35
C VAL A 460 -21.53 -22.76 3.44
N PHE A 461 -21.25 -22.40 4.69
CA PHE A 461 -21.39 -23.23 5.88
C PHE A 461 -22.34 -22.58 6.88
N PRO A 462 -23.66 -22.59 6.60
CA PRO A 462 -24.64 -21.94 7.46
C PRO A 462 -24.62 -22.48 8.90
N GLU A 463 -24.22 -23.74 9.09
CA GLU A 463 -24.03 -24.40 10.39
C GLU A 463 -23.14 -23.60 11.35
N LEU A 464 -22.31 -22.69 10.86
CA LEU A 464 -21.50 -21.80 11.68
C LEU A 464 -22.33 -20.84 12.55
N THR A 465 -23.61 -20.60 12.24
CA THR A 465 -24.49 -19.67 12.99
C THR A 465 -25.49 -20.38 13.90
N CYS A 466 -26.09 -19.63 14.83
CA CYS A 466 -27.12 -20.13 15.76
C CYS A 466 -28.34 -20.70 15.03
N HIS A 467 -28.76 -20.03 13.95
CA HIS A 467 -29.98 -20.35 13.21
C HIS A 467 -29.73 -21.25 12.00
N GLN A 468 -28.46 -21.51 11.67
CA GLN A 468 -28.06 -22.38 10.56
C GLN A 468 -28.71 -21.98 9.23
N ARG A 469 -28.81 -20.67 9.00
CA ARG A 469 -29.45 -20.10 7.82
C ARG A 469 -28.40 -19.73 6.80
N GLN A 470 -28.57 -20.21 5.57
CA GLN A 470 -27.76 -19.74 4.46
C GLN A 470 -28.12 -18.29 4.12
N VAL A 471 -27.11 -17.44 4.09
CA VAL A 471 -27.21 -16.03 3.71
C VAL A 471 -26.37 -15.78 2.45
N PRO A 472 -26.75 -14.83 1.58
CA PRO A 472 -25.88 -14.45 0.47
C PRO A 472 -24.61 -13.78 1.00
N ILE A 473 -23.52 -13.89 0.24
CA ILE A 473 -22.32 -13.07 0.45
C ILE A 473 -22.72 -11.61 0.47
N ARG A 474 -22.16 -10.84 1.40
CA ARG A 474 -22.52 -9.44 1.57
C ARG A 474 -21.98 -8.62 0.40
N THR A 475 -22.83 -7.74 -0.14
CA THR A 475 -22.46 -6.78 -1.20
C THR A 475 -22.56 -5.34 -0.72
N THR A 476 -22.53 -5.13 0.59
CA THR A 476 -22.59 -3.82 1.23
C THR A 476 -21.48 -3.67 2.25
N CYS A 477 -20.97 -2.46 2.43
CA CYS A 477 -20.00 -2.16 3.47
C CYS A 477 -20.65 -2.17 4.88
N GLY A 478 -19.80 -2.07 5.91
CA GLY A 478 -20.20 -2.00 7.31
C GLY A 478 -20.58 -3.34 7.95
N VAL A 479 -21.04 -3.27 9.19
CA VAL A 479 -21.11 -4.40 10.14
C VAL A 479 -22.26 -5.37 9.86
N SER A 480 -22.01 -6.68 10.01
CA SER A 480 -23.03 -7.74 10.02
C SER A 480 -23.45 -8.13 11.43
N ASN A 481 -24.70 -8.58 11.57
CA ASN A 481 -25.21 -9.18 12.80
C ASN A 481 -25.07 -10.71 12.84
N GLU A 482 -24.53 -11.31 11.79
CA GLU A 482 -24.30 -12.75 11.72
C GLU A 482 -22.98 -13.07 12.44
N LEU A 483 -23.07 -13.76 13.58
CA LEU A 483 -21.91 -14.20 14.36
C LEU A 483 -21.76 -15.72 14.34
N LEU A 484 -20.51 -16.20 14.42
CA LEU A 484 -20.20 -17.59 14.71
C LEU A 484 -20.87 -18.03 16.03
N CYS A 485 -21.39 -19.25 16.05
CA CYS A 485 -22.12 -19.80 17.20
C CYS A 485 -21.16 -20.47 18.19
N PRO A 486 -20.94 -19.92 19.40
CA PRO A 486 -20.07 -20.52 20.40
C PRO A 486 -20.66 -21.82 20.99
N GLY A 487 -21.98 -21.99 20.93
CA GLY A 487 -22.64 -23.22 21.37
C GLY A 487 -22.52 -24.38 20.37
N ASN A 488 -22.05 -24.14 19.15
CA ASN A 488 -22.01 -25.18 18.12
C ASN A 488 -20.64 -25.85 18.02
N ALA A 489 -20.60 -27.18 18.13
CA ALA A 489 -19.37 -27.96 18.01
C ALA A 489 -18.69 -27.77 16.64
N PHE A 490 -19.48 -27.63 15.57
CA PHE A 490 -18.97 -27.44 14.23
C PHE A 490 -18.13 -26.15 14.08
N THR A 491 -18.43 -25.08 14.83
CA THR A 491 -17.62 -23.85 14.84
C THR A 491 -16.16 -24.14 15.19
N TYR A 492 -15.93 -24.98 16.21
CA TYR A 492 -14.58 -25.34 16.65
C TYR A 492 -13.90 -26.34 15.73
N GLU A 493 -14.66 -27.25 15.11
CA GLU A 493 -14.12 -28.15 14.08
C GLU A 493 -13.65 -27.34 12.86
N PHE A 494 -14.49 -26.41 12.40
CA PHE A 494 -14.19 -25.52 11.28
C PHE A 494 -12.95 -24.68 11.55
N LEU A 495 -12.95 -23.87 12.62
CA LEU A 495 -11.81 -23.02 12.97
C LEU A 495 -10.57 -23.85 13.26
N GLY A 496 -10.71 -25.03 13.89
CA GLY A 496 -9.58 -25.93 14.16
C GLY A 496 -8.90 -26.43 12.88
N ASN A 497 -9.68 -26.79 11.87
CA ASN A 497 -9.17 -27.19 10.56
C ASN A 497 -8.59 -26.00 9.78
N VAL A 498 -9.23 -24.84 9.81
CA VAL A 498 -8.71 -23.61 9.19
C VAL A 498 -7.35 -23.24 9.80
N PHE A 499 -7.27 -23.07 11.12
CA PHE A 499 -6.03 -22.66 11.78
C PHE A 499 -4.91 -23.70 11.68
N LYS A 500 -5.24 -24.99 11.54
CA LYS A 500 -4.25 -26.02 11.20
C LYS A 500 -3.53 -25.69 9.88
N GLU A 501 -4.29 -25.36 8.85
CA GLU A 501 -3.74 -25.04 7.53
C GLU A 501 -3.06 -23.66 7.53
N ILE A 502 -3.63 -22.66 8.21
CA ILE A 502 -3.00 -21.33 8.36
C ILE A 502 -1.65 -21.43 9.09
N ALA A 503 -1.57 -22.15 10.21
CA ALA A 503 -0.31 -22.29 10.95
C ALA A 503 0.78 -23.01 10.14
N ASP A 504 0.41 -23.88 9.21
CA ASP A 504 1.30 -24.58 8.28
C ASP A 504 1.77 -23.69 7.12
N ILE A 505 0.91 -22.76 6.64
CA ILE A 505 1.26 -21.78 5.59
C ILE A 505 2.19 -20.69 6.13
N PHE A 506 1.86 -20.12 7.29
CA PHE A 506 2.50 -18.91 7.79
C PHE A 506 3.45 -19.25 8.94
N PRO A 507 4.78 -19.10 8.75
CA PRO A 507 5.76 -19.31 9.82
C PRO A 507 5.72 -18.22 10.88
N SER A 508 5.06 -17.08 10.60
CA SER A 508 4.85 -15.98 11.54
C SER A 508 4.45 -16.51 12.91
N LYS A 509 5.02 -15.93 13.97
CA LYS A 509 4.62 -16.28 15.34
C LYS A 509 3.23 -15.77 15.65
N TYR A 510 2.71 -14.84 14.86
CA TYR A 510 1.46 -14.15 15.10
C TYR A 510 0.38 -14.60 14.12
N ILE A 511 -0.85 -14.74 14.63
CA ILE A 511 -2.07 -14.91 13.84
C ILE A 511 -3.10 -13.94 14.42
N HIS A 512 -3.68 -13.12 13.56
CA HIS A 512 -4.74 -12.19 13.94
C HIS A 512 -6.09 -12.92 13.88
N LEU A 513 -6.92 -12.71 14.90
CA LEU A 513 -8.23 -13.34 15.07
C LEU A 513 -9.39 -12.38 14.76
N GLY A 514 -9.07 -11.17 14.31
CA GLY A 514 -10.04 -10.10 14.17
C GLY A 514 -10.66 -9.72 15.50
N GLY A 515 -11.96 -9.94 15.64
CA GLY A 515 -12.69 -9.80 16.91
C GLY A 515 -13.40 -8.47 17.10
N ASP A 516 -13.29 -7.60 16.12
CA ASP A 516 -13.96 -6.32 16.02
C ASP A 516 -15.45 -6.45 15.70
N GLU A 517 -16.19 -5.42 16.08
CA GLU A 517 -17.58 -5.14 15.72
C GLU A 517 -18.61 -6.26 16.03
N ALA A 518 -18.19 -7.31 16.73
CA ALA A 518 -19.01 -8.38 17.28
C ALA A 518 -19.69 -7.98 18.61
N GLY A 519 -20.04 -6.71 18.72
CA GLY A 519 -20.68 -6.10 19.88
C GLY A 519 -22.20 -6.05 19.76
N ASN A 520 -22.82 -5.09 20.44
CA ASN A 520 -24.27 -4.88 20.34
C ASN A 520 -24.65 -4.15 19.03
N PRO A 521 -25.69 -4.58 18.28
CA PRO A 521 -26.69 -5.61 18.61
C PRO A 521 -26.35 -7.04 18.17
N ALA A 522 -25.24 -7.30 17.48
CA ALA A 522 -24.89 -8.62 16.94
C ALA A 522 -24.88 -9.73 18.01
N LEU A 523 -24.45 -9.43 19.24
CA LEU A 523 -24.48 -10.35 20.38
C LEU A 523 -25.87 -10.94 20.69
N ASP A 524 -26.96 -10.30 20.25
CA ASP A 524 -28.32 -10.77 20.53
C ASP A 524 -28.62 -12.13 19.88
N CYS A 525 -27.92 -12.49 18.80
CA CYS A 525 -28.13 -13.77 18.09
C CYS A 525 -27.85 -15.01 18.97
N TRP A 526 -27.10 -14.85 20.07
CA TRP A 526 -26.82 -15.95 21.02
C TRP A 526 -27.87 -16.07 22.12
N THR A 527 -28.71 -15.05 22.34
CA THR A 527 -29.69 -15.00 23.43
C THR A 527 -30.72 -16.12 23.28
N ASP A 528 -31.32 -16.29 22.10
CA ASP A 528 -32.40 -17.28 21.93
C ASP A 528 -31.91 -18.61 21.34
N CYS A 529 -30.60 -18.81 21.21
CA CYS A 529 -30.03 -20.03 20.65
C CYS A 529 -30.01 -21.17 21.69
N PRO A 530 -30.68 -22.32 21.43
CA PRO A 530 -30.70 -23.44 22.39
C PRO A 530 -29.31 -23.99 22.73
N LYS A 531 -28.39 -24.01 21.75
CA LYS A 531 -27.00 -24.44 21.96
C LYS A 531 -26.22 -23.46 22.84
N CYS A 532 -26.38 -22.16 22.61
CA CYS A 532 -25.75 -21.13 23.46
C CYS A 532 -26.34 -21.13 24.88
N GLN A 533 -27.64 -21.36 25.03
CA GLN A 533 -28.29 -21.50 26.35
C GLN A 533 -27.79 -22.74 27.11
N ALA A 534 -27.61 -23.86 26.42
CA ALA A 534 -26.98 -25.05 27.01
C ALA A 534 -25.54 -24.75 27.45
N LEU A 535 -24.76 -24.04 26.63
CA LEU A 535 -23.41 -23.62 26.97
C LEU A 535 -23.39 -22.64 28.16
N LYS A 536 -24.30 -21.66 28.22
CA LYS A 536 -24.45 -20.77 29.38
C LYS A 536 -24.63 -21.57 30.67
N LYS A 537 -25.53 -22.55 30.65
CA LYS A 537 -25.75 -23.45 31.80
C LYS A 537 -24.48 -24.21 32.19
N GLN A 538 -23.72 -24.72 31.22
CA GLN A 538 -22.43 -25.40 31.47
C GLN A 538 -21.39 -24.46 32.09
N LEU A 539 -21.36 -23.19 31.68
CA LEU A 539 -20.43 -22.18 32.19
C LEU A 539 -20.90 -21.51 33.50
N GLY A 540 -22.06 -21.92 34.04
CA GLY A 540 -22.64 -21.32 35.24
C GLY A 540 -23.16 -19.89 35.03
N ILE A 541 -23.41 -19.49 33.79
CA ILE A 541 -24.02 -18.21 33.43
C ILE A 541 -25.52 -18.32 33.69
N THR A 542 -26.01 -17.57 34.67
CA THR A 542 -27.41 -17.66 35.15
C THR A 542 -28.35 -16.71 34.42
N THR A 543 -27.84 -15.67 33.76
CA THR A 543 -28.66 -14.74 33.00
C THR A 543 -29.12 -15.37 31.69
N THR A 544 -30.42 -15.30 31.45
CA THR A 544 -31.03 -15.81 30.21
C THR A 544 -31.06 -14.75 29.11
N ASP A 545 -30.96 -13.47 29.47
CA ASP A 545 -30.90 -12.35 28.54
C ASP A 545 -29.49 -12.14 27.95
N ARG A 546 -29.34 -11.09 27.13
CA ARG A 546 -28.10 -10.73 26.43
C ARG A 546 -26.94 -10.28 27.31
N SER A 547 -27.20 -9.89 28.57
CA SER A 547 -26.25 -9.11 29.40
C SER A 547 -24.91 -9.78 29.64
N GLU A 548 -24.86 -11.12 29.56
CA GLU A 548 -23.64 -11.91 29.73
C GLU A 548 -23.22 -12.68 28.47
N ASN A 549 -23.75 -12.34 27.29
CA ASN A 549 -23.34 -12.98 26.03
C ASN A 549 -21.84 -12.76 25.73
N TRP A 550 -21.23 -11.68 26.22
CA TRP A 550 -19.78 -11.45 26.15
C TRP A 550 -18.94 -12.60 26.77
N LYS A 551 -19.48 -13.34 27.74
CA LYS A 551 -18.80 -14.52 28.32
C LYS A 551 -18.76 -15.69 27.33
N LEU A 552 -19.74 -15.81 26.45
CA LEU A 552 -19.75 -16.81 25.38
C LEU A 552 -18.72 -16.45 24.30
N GLN A 553 -18.57 -15.16 23.98
CA GLN A 553 -17.47 -14.67 23.13
C GLN A 553 -16.12 -15.01 23.76
N GLY A 554 -15.94 -14.70 25.05
CA GLY A 554 -14.75 -15.07 25.82
C GLY A 554 -14.44 -16.57 25.74
N TYR A 555 -15.46 -17.43 25.92
CA TYR A 555 -15.31 -18.88 25.79
C TYR A 555 -14.84 -19.32 24.39
N LEU A 556 -15.37 -18.72 23.31
CA LEU A 556 -14.92 -19.00 21.96
C LEU A 556 -13.44 -18.61 21.77
N PHE A 557 -13.08 -17.38 22.16
CA PHE A 557 -11.70 -16.89 22.08
C PHE A 557 -10.75 -17.75 22.91
N ASP A 558 -11.06 -18.07 24.17
CA ASP A 558 -10.21 -18.88 25.04
C ASP A 558 -9.88 -20.24 24.41
N ARG A 559 -10.85 -20.87 23.74
CA ARG A 559 -10.63 -22.15 23.06
C ARG A 559 -9.73 -22.04 21.84
N ILE A 560 -9.91 -21.01 21.01
CA ILE A 560 -9.09 -20.81 19.80
C ILE A 560 -7.68 -20.32 20.17
N ILE A 561 -7.57 -19.42 21.14
CA ILE A 561 -6.29 -18.97 21.72
C ILE A 561 -5.54 -20.16 22.31
N GLY A 562 -6.21 -21.02 23.08
CA GLY A 562 -5.63 -22.26 23.61
C GLY A 562 -5.14 -23.18 22.50
N LEU A 563 -5.94 -23.41 21.45
CA LEU A 563 -5.51 -24.18 20.28
C LEU A 563 -4.24 -23.60 19.65
N LEU A 564 -4.25 -22.31 19.32
CA LEU A 564 -3.14 -21.63 18.64
C LEU A 564 -1.86 -21.64 19.47
N ARG A 565 -1.96 -21.34 20.76
CA ARG A 565 -0.81 -21.30 21.67
C ARG A 565 -0.30 -22.71 21.98
N ASP A 566 -1.17 -23.60 22.42
CA ASP A 566 -0.77 -24.86 23.02
C ASP A 566 -0.49 -25.95 21.97
N THR A 567 -1.05 -25.83 20.76
CA THR A 567 -0.82 -26.80 19.66
C THR A 567 0.12 -26.26 18.60
N TYR A 568 -0.03 -25.00 18.19
CA TYR A 568 0.71 -24.42 17.06
C TYR A 568 1.81 -23.44 17.47
N ASN A 569 1.98 -23.18 18.77
CA ASN A 569 2.96 -22.24 19.31
C ASN A 569 2.88 -20.85 18.66
N LYS A 570 1.65 -20.38 18.44
CA LYS A 570 1.34 -19.05 17.90
C LYS A 570 0.89 -18.13 19.02
N THR A 571 1.17 -16.84 18.86
CA THR A 571 0.71 -15.74 19.70
C THR A 571 -0.49 -15.07 19.02
N PRO A 572 -1.70 -15.22 19.56
CA PRO A 572 -2.88 -14.58 18.99
C PRO A 572 -2.84 -13.06 19.10
N MET A 573 -3.36 -12.41 18.08
CA MET A 573 -3.60 -10.97 18.03
C MET A 573 -5.09 -10.70 17.79
N PHE A 574 -5.63 -9.59 18.27
CA PHE A 574 -7.01 -9.18 17.99
C PHE A 574 -7.28 -7.70 18.23
N TRP A 575 -8.31 -7.17 17.57
CA TRP A 575 -8.81 -5.82 17.76
C TRP A 575 -9.37 -5.62 19.17
N TYR A 576 -8.98 -4.53 19.84
CA TYR A 576 -9.55 -4.21 21.15
C TYR A 576 -10.99 -3.70 21.00
N GLU A 577 -11.94 -4.40 21.60
CA GLU A 577 -13.35 -4.01 21.67
C GLU A 577 -13.80 -3.83 23.12
N THR A 578 -14.57 -2.77 23.41
CA THR A 578 -15.04 -2.50 24.78
C THR A 578 -16.04 -3.52 25.30
N ASP A 579 -16.77 -4.17 24.40
CA ASP A 579 -17.69 -5.25 24.74
C ASP A 579 -16.93 -6.53 25.15
N PHE A 580 -15.66 -6.65 24.73
CA PHE A 580 -14.75 -7.73 25.09
C PHE A 580 -13.96 -7.36 26.36
N LYS A 581 -14.59 -7.61 27.51
CA LYS A 581 -14.16 -7.08 28.82
C LYS A 581 -12.79 -7.55 29.34
N LYS A 582 -12.18 -8.57 28.73
CA LYS A 582 -10.91 -9.17 29.19
C LYS A 582 -10.03 -9.51 28.01
N ILE A 583 -8.78 -9.10 28.08
CA ILE A 583 -7.75 -9.50 27.13
C ILE A 583 -7.06 -10.74 27.72
N GLN A 584 -7.00 -11.84 26.97
CA GLN A 584 -6.37 -13.07 27.43
C GLN A 584 -4.86 -12.87 27.62
N PRO A 585 -4.26 -13.37 28.72
CA PRO A 585 -2.83 -13.22 28.98
C PRO A 585 -1.96 -13.78 27.85
N GLY A 586 -0.92 -13.02 27.48
CA GLY A 586 0.02 -13.41 26.43
C GLY A 586 -0.43 -13.11 25.00
N CYS A 587 -1.61 -12.50 24.82
CA CYS A 587 -2.05 -11.99 23.51
C CYS A 587 -1.53 -10.57 23.24
N VAL A 588 -1.61 -10.17 21.98
CA VAL A 588 -1.39 -8.78 21.53
C VAL A 588 -2.74 -8.19 21.13
N THR A 589 -3.08 -6.98 21.59
CA THR A 589 -4.31 -6.31 21.18
C THR A 589 -4.04 -5.05 20.36
N PHE A 590 -5.00 -4.59 19.57
CA PHE A 590 -4.88 -3.38 18.75
C PHE A 590 -5.79 -2.27 19.27
N ALA A 591 -5.21 -1.10 19.59
CA ALA A 591 -5.96 0.12 19.85
C ALA A 591 -6.32 0.82 18.54
N TRP A 592 -7.57 0.70 18.10
CA TRP A 592 -7.98 1.12 16.75
C TRP A 592 -9.13 2.14 16.70
N ARG A 593 -10.07 2.08 17.65
CA ARG A 593 -11.25 2.97 17.63
C ARG A 593 -10.87 4.41 18.03
N ASP A 594 -11.34 5.35 17.22
CA ASP A 594 -11.22 6.78 17.50
C ASP A 594 -11.76 7.13 18.90
N GLY A 595 -10.94 7.85 19.68
CA GLY A 595 -11.27 8.29 21.03
C GLY A 595 -11.25 7.21 22.12
N LEU A 596 -10.86 5.96 21.81
CA LEU A 596 -10.81 4.86 22.78
C LEU A 596 -9.39 4.37 23.09
N THR A 597 -8.36 5.01 22.54
CA THR A 597 -6.95 4.65 22.72
C THR A 597 -6.56 4.48 24.19
N ASP A 598 -6.85 5.46 25.05
CA ASP A 598 -6.52 5.37 26.48
C ASP A 598 -7.17 4.17 27.18
N LYS A 599 -8.43 3.86 26.84
CA LYS A 599 -9.12 2.69 27.39
C LYS A 599 -8.48 1.38 26.95
N ALA A 600 -8.04 1.29 25.70
CA ALA A 600 -7.34 0.12 25.18
C ALA A 600 -5.99 -0.08 25.88
N LEU A 601 -5.24 1.02 26.10
CA LEU A 601 -3.97 0.99 26.82
C LEU A 601 -4.14 0.56 28.28
N GLU A 602 -5.13 1.12 28.99
CA GLU A 602 -5.47 0.71 30.35
C GLU A 602 -5.87 -0.77 30.42
N ALA A 603 -6.67 -1.24 29.47
CA ALA A 603 -7.04 -2.65 29.37
C ALA A 603 -5.80 -3.54 29.16
N ALA A 604 -4.87 -3.14 28.28
CA ALA A 604 -3.64 -3.90 28.06
C ALA A 604 -2.79 -3.98 29.34
N VAL A 605 -2.60 -2.87 30.06
CA VAL A 605 -1.87 -2.87 31.34
C VAL A 605 -2.57 -3.75 32.39
N ASN A 606 -3.88 -3.58 32.57
CA ASN A 606 -4.66 -4.32 33.58
C ASN A 606 -4.67 -5.84 33.33
N ASN A 607 -4.51 -6.27 32.07
CA ASN A 607 -4.49 -7.68 31.69
C ASN A 607 -3.08 -8.22 31.41
N ASN A 608 -2.02 -7.43 31.66
CA ASN A 608 -0.64 -7.77 31.33
C ASN A 608 -0.48 -8.24 29.86
N ALA A 609 -1.12 -7.51 28.96
CA ALA A 609 -1.10 -7.76 27.53
C ALA A 609 -0.22 -6.75 26.81
N ARG A 610 0.22 -7.14 25.61
CA ARG A 610 0.94 -6.27 24.68
C ARG A 610 -0.04 -5.53 23.77
N ILE A 611 0.34 -4.36 23.28
CA ILE A 611 -0.55 -3.51 22.49
C ILE A 611 0.12 -2.92 21.24
N MET A 612 -0.58 -3.06 20.11
CA MET A 612 -0.32 -2.36 18.85
C MET A 612 -1.11 -1.07 18.83
N LEU A 613 -0.44 0.05 18.52
CA LEU A 613 -1.09 1.34 18.38
C LEU A 613 -1.51 1.58 16.93
N CYS A 614 -2.82 1.68 16.70
CA CYS A 614 -3.44 1.89 15.38
C CYS A 614 -4.68 2.82 15.42
N PRO A 615 -4.70 3.92 16.20
CA PRO A 615 -5.90 4.71 16.43
C PRO A 615 -6.44 5.33 15.14
N GLY A 616 -7.76 5.29 14.96
CA GLY A 616 -8.46 5.72 13.75
C GLY A 616 -8.11 7.13 13.29
N GLU A 617 -7.89 8.04 14.25
CA GLU A 617 -7.54 9.44 14.02
C GLU A 617 -6.09 9.66 13.55
N HIS A 618 -5.25 8.63 13.53
CA HIS A 618 -3.85 8.71 13.06
C HIS A 618 -3.46 7.65 12.01
N CYS A 619 -4.06 6.46 12.06
CA CYS A 619 -3.52 5.25 11.42
C CYS A 619 -4.43 4.61 10.36
N TYR A 620 -5.65 5.12 10.16
CA TYR A 620 -6.55 4.64 9.11
C TYR A 620 -6.16 5.33 7.81
N PHE A 621 -5.50 4.59 6.92
CA PHE A 621 -4.99 5.12 5.65
C PHE A 621 -5.97 4.96 4.50
N ASP A 622 -7.01 4.15 4.67
CA ASP A 622 -8.20 4.18 3.82
C ASP A 622 -8.89 5.56 3.84
N TYR A 623 -8.77 6.32 4.94
CA TYR A 623 -9.28 7.68 5.05
C TYR A 623 -8.52 8.64 4.12
N PRO A 624 -9.20 9.63 3.51
CA PRO A 624 -8.55 10.61 2.65
C PRO A 624 -7.56 11.48 3.44
N MET A 625 -6.44 11.86 2.82
CA MET A 625 -5.41 12.68 3.46
C MET A 625 -5.78 14.17 3.56
N ALA A 626 -6.67 14.62 2.66
CA ALA A 626 -7.29 15.93 2.71
C ALA A 626 -8.75 15.85 2.25
N LYS A 627 -9.55 16.88 2.58
CA LYS A 627 -10.94 16.96 2.14
C LYS A 627 -11.02 16.99 0.61
N GLY A 628 -11.73 16.04 0.02
CA GLY A 628 -11.83 15.90 -1.44
C GLY A 628 -10.61 15.25 -2.09
N ASP A 629 -9.67 14.73 -1.28
CA ASP A 629 -8.71 13.74 -1.75
C ASP A 629 -9.37 12.36 -1.83
N MET A 630 -8.68 11.47 -2.53
CA MET A 630 -9.01 10.07 -2.70
C MET A 630 -9.00 9.32 -1.35
N PRO A 631 -10.02 8.49 -1.02
CA PRO A 631 -11.21 8.17 -1.79
C PRO A 631 -12.33 9.17 -1.54
N GLU A 632 -13.11 9.43 -2.58
CA GLU A 632 -14.04 10.57 -2.56
C GLU A 632 -15.49 10.17 -2.40
N VAL A 633 -15.78 8.89 -2.63
CA VAL A 633 -16.86 8.24 -1.89
C VAL A 633 -16.33 8.01 -0.49
N ASN A 634 -16.88 8.79 0.42
CA ASN A 634 -16.52 8.80 1.81
C ASN A 634 -17.80 8.48 2.58
N TRP A 635 -17.88 7.29 3.19
CA TRP A 635 -19.03 6.82 3.99
C TRP A 635 -19.08 7.47 5.39
N GLY A 636 -18.55 8.69 5.53
CA GLY A 636 -18.38 9.37 6.82
C GLY A 636 -16.99 9.19 7.44
N MET A 637 -16.06 8.56 6.73
CA MET A 637 -14.62 8.53 7.03
C MET A 637 -14.09 9.96 7.28
N PRO A 638 -13.45 10.25 8.41
CA PRO A 638 -12.80 11.53 8.63
C PRO A 638 -11.54 11.69 7.74
N VAL A 639 -10.87 12.83 7.86
CA VAL A 639 -9.58 13.06 7.21
C VAL A 639 -8.48 12.65 8.18
N THR A 640 -7.55 11.80 7.72
CA THR A 640 -6.31 11.49 8.43
C THR A 640 -5.15 12.11 7.67
N SER A 641 -4.77 13.34 8.04
CA SER A 641 -3.70 14.09 7.36
C SER A 641 -2.32 13.49 7.64
N LEU A 642 -1.33 13.84 6.81
CA LEU A 642 0.06 13.44 7.09
C LEU A 642 0.57 13.97 8.43
N GLU A 643 0.21 15.21 8.80
CA GLU A 643 0.59 15.80 10.08
C GLU A 643 -0.06 15.07 11.26
N ALA A 644 -1.33 14.66 11.13
CA ALA A 644 -2.00 13.84 12.13
C ALA A 644 -1.27 12.50 12.28
N THR A 645 -0.97 11.77 11.20
CA THR A 645 -0.18 10.53 11.31
C THR A 645 1.20 10.78 11.91
N TYR A 646 1.90 11.87 11.55
CA TYR A 646 3.23 12.16 12.08
C TYR A 646 3.23 12.52 13.58
N SER A 647 2.14 13.11 14.07
CA SER A 647 2.04 13.53 15.47
C SER A 647 1.92 12.35 16.44
N ILE A 648 1.53 11.16 15.97
CA ILE A 648 1.31 9.98 16.81
C ILE A 648 2.52 9.65 17.69
N ASP A 649 2.34 9.65 19.00
CA ASP A 649 3.31 9.11 19.94
C ASP A 649 2.91 7.67 20.30
N PRO A 650 3.70 6.64 19.91
CA PRO A 650 3.41 5.24 20.21
C PRO A 650 3.14 4.93 21.69
N SER A 651 3.74 5.67 22.62
CA SER A 651 3.47 5.47 24.06
C SER A 651 2.20 6.18 24.53
N TRP A 652 1.59 7.01 23.70
CA TRP A 652 0.42 7.82 24.05
C TRP A 652 0.58 8.60 25.37
N GLY A 653 1.78 9.16 25.58
CA GLY A 653 2.14 9.88 26.81
C GLY A 653 2.40 9.00 28.04
N ARG A 654 2.41 7.66 27.92
CA ARG A 654 2.82 6.73 28.98
C ARG A 654 4.34 6.71 29.14
N ASP A 655 4.80 6.23 30.29
CA ASP A 655 6.21 6.23 30.68
C ASP A 655 7.02 5.09 30.04
N GLN A 656 8.32 5.05 30.37
CA GLN A 656 9.23 4.00 29.88
C GLN A 656 8.82 2.60 30.34
N SER A 657 8.18 2.46 31.51
CA SER A 657 7.72 1.17 32.00
C SER A 657 6.62 0.60 31.09
N PHE A 658 5.69 1.44 30.64
CA PHE A 658 4.71 1.03 29.63
C PHE A 658 5.38 0.64 28.31
N GLU A 659 6.35 1.43 27.84
CA GLU A 659 7.06 1.11 26.59
C GLU A 659 7.77 -0.25 26.65
N ASP A 660 8.43 -0.54 27.76
CA ASP A 660 9.22 -1.77 27.90
C ASP A 660 8.33 -3.02 28.07
N ASN A 661 7.16 -2.87 28.70
CA ASN A 661 6.32 -4.01 29.09
C ASN A 661 5.08 -4.23 28.20
N ASN A 662 4.50 -3.18 27.64
CA ASN A 662 3.21 -3.24 26.95
C ASN A 662 3.28 -2.79 25.49
N LEU A 663 4.02 -1.73 25.16
CA LEU A 663 4.07 -1.21 23.79
C LEU A 663 4.74 -2.23 22.85
N PHE A 664 3.95 -2.77 21.93
CA PHE A 664 4.43 -3.78 21.01
C PHE A 664 4.84 -3.19 19.66
N GLY A 665 4.05 -2.25 19.16
CA GLY A 665 4.21 -1.78 17.80
C GLY A 665 3.23 -0.71 17.37
N VAL A 666 3.35 -0.34 16.11
CA VAL A 666 2.46 0.58 15.41
C VAL A 666 1.94 -0.09 14.15
N ALA A 667 0.69 0.20 13.80
CA ALA A 667 0.06 -0.31 12.58
C ALA A 667 -0.62 0.83 11.82
N GLY A 668 -0.63 0.73 10.49
CA GLY A 668 -1.44 1.55 9.60
C GLY A 668 -2.34 0.65 8.76
N THR A 669 -3.65 0.90 8.77
CA THR A 669 -4.65 0.05 8.13
C THR A 669 -5.10 0.60 6.79
N LEU A 670 -5.22 -0.28 5.80
CA LEU A 670 -5.71 0.03 4.45
C LEU A 670 -6.95 -0.83 4.15
N TRP A 671 -8.04 -0.54 4.85
CA TRP A 671 -9.37 -1.07 4.54
C TRP A 671 -9.75 -0.71 3.10
N SER A 672 -10.28 -1.68 2.35
CA SER A 672 -10.29 -1.60 0.89
C SER A 672 -11.67 -1.40 0.28
N GLU A 673 -12.67 -0.95 1.05
CA GLU A 673 -14.00 -0.61 0.55
C GLU A 673 -13.93 0.38 -0.61
N CYS A 674 -12.96 1.29 -0.54
CA CYS A 674 -12.76 2.39 -1.48
C CYS A 674 -11.40 2.35 -2.19
N ILE A 675 -10.63 1.27 -2.01
CA ILE A 675 -9.32 1.04 -2.63
C ILE A 675 -9.49 -0.03 -3.70
N THR A 676 -9.87 0.38 -4.91
CA THR A 676 -10.30 -0.53 -5.98
C THR A 676 -9.19 -0.95 -6.95
N SER A 677 -7.94 -0.52 -6.73
CA SER A 677 -6.78 -0.94 -7.51
C SER A 677 -5.50 -1.00 -6.67
N PRO A 678 -4.49 -1.78 -7.09
CA PRO A 678 -3.21 -1.87 -6.38
C PRO A 678 -2.50 -0.54 -6.20
N GLU A 679 -2.49 0.33 -7.22
CA GLU A 679 -1.85 1.64 -7.14
C GLU A 679 -2.51 2.52 -6.07
N ARG A 680 -3.82 2.32 -5.84
CA ARG A 680 -4.55 3.06 -4.82
C ARG A 680 -4.07 2.71 -3.41
N ILE A 681 -3.57 1.50 -3.18
CA ILE A 681 -2.93 1.11 -1.90
C ILE A 681 -1.74 2.03 -1.64
N TYR A 682 -0.84 2.21 -2.60
CA TYR A 682 0.32 3.09 -2.46
C TYR A 682 -0.09 4.56 -2.31
N TYR A 683 -1.07 5.01 -3.09
CA TYR A 683 -1.57 6.39 -2.99
C TYR A 683 -2.04 6.71 -1.57
N GLN A 684 -2.77 5.77 -0.95
CA GLN A 684 -3.28 5.92 0.40
C GLN A 684 -2.23 5.75 1.47
N ALA A 685 -1.38 4.74 1.33
CA ALA A 685 -0.35 4.44 2.30
C ALA A 685 0.68 5.56 2.38
N TYR A 686 1.13 6.11 1.24
CA TYR A 686 2.25 7.03 1.20
C TYR A 686 1.81 8.49 0.98
N PRO A 687 2.40 9.46 1.71
CA PRO A 687 3.56 9.33 2.61
C PRO A 687 3.26 8.96 4.08
N ARG A 688 2.01 8.69 4.49
CA ARG A 688 1.66 8.41 5.89
C ARG A 688 2.38 7.19 6.49
N ALA A 689 2.62 6.16 5.70
CA ALA A 689 3.41 4.98 6.09
C ALA A 689 4.85 5.34 6.46
N ILE A 690 5.45 6.37 5.86
CA ILE A 690 6.78 6.86 6.22
C ILE A 690 6.74 7.61 7.56
N ALA A 691 5.66 8.36 7.82
CA ALA A 691 5.44 9.00 9.12
C ALA A 691 5.23 7.96 10.24
N LEU A 692 4.43 6.92 9.98
CA LEU A 692 4.21 5.79 10.89
C LEU A 692 5.51 5.03 11.16
N ALA A 693 6.31 4.77 10.12
CA ALA A 693 7.62 4.14 10.27
C ALA A 693 8.54 4.97 11.18
N GLU A 694 8.48 6.30 11.09
CA GLU A 694 9.23 7.18 11.99
C GLU A 694 8.72 7.17 13.43
N ALA A 695 7.41 7.04 13.65
CA ALA A 695 6.85 6.82 14.98
C ALA A 695 7.35 5.50 15.59
N GLY A 696 7.29 4.40 14.84
CA GLY A 696 7.74 3.09 15.31
C GLY A 696 9.26 2.93 15.44
N TRP A 697 10.04 3.84 14.85
CA TRP A 697 11.51 3.76 14.82
C TRP A 697 12.17 4.82 15.71
N THR A 698 11.89 6.11 15.53
CA THR A 698 12.64 7.22 16.12
C THR A 698 12.05 7.60 17.49
N ARG A 699 12.87 7.56 18.56
CA ARG A 699 12.42 7.95 19.91
C ARG A 699 12.26 9.47 20.03
N ASN A 700 13.29 10.21 19.65
CA ASN A 700 13.29 11.68 19.67
C ASN A 700 12.90 12.21 18.29
N LYS A 701 11.61 12.13 17.94
CA LYS A 701 11.11 12.58 16.63
C LYS A 701 11.42 14.05 16.38
N PRO A 702 12.01 14.42 15.22
CA PRO A 702 12.13 15.82 14.81
C PRO A 702 10.78 16.52 14.65
N SER A 703 10.77 17.83 14.43
CA SER A 703 9.53 18.55 14.12
C SER A 703 8.94 18.11 12.77
N TYR A 704 7.62 18.30 12.59
CA TYR A 704 6.95 18.01 11.33
C TYR A 704 7.57 18.75 10.14
N GLY A 705 7.95 20.03 10.32
CA GLY A 705 8.67 20.78 9.30
C GLY A 705 10.02 20.17 8.90
N ASN A 706 10.77 19.58 9.85
CA ASN A 706 11.98 18.84 9.54
C ASN A 706 11.68 17.52 8.79
N PHE A 707 10.63 16.81 9.18
CA PHE A 707 10.15 15.63 8.47
C PHE A 707 9.79 15.94 7.01
N LEU A 708 9.05 17.03 6.73
CA LEU A 708 8.73 17.44 5.36
C LEU A 708 9.99 17.73 4.52
N VAL A 709 11.05 18.28 5.11
CA VAL A 709 12.34 18.46 4.42
C VAL A 709 12.93 17.11 4.00
N ARG A 710 12.89 16.11 4.89
CA ARG A 710 13.45 14.77 4.65
C ARG A 710 12.58 13.91 3.73
N LEU A 711 11.27 14.13 3.74
CA LEU A 711 10.30 13.44 2.90
C LEU A 711 10.40 13.86 1.43
N LYS A 712 10.65 15.14 1.13
CA LYS A 712 10.71 15.67 -0.25
C LYS A 712 11.63 14.84 -1.16
N PRO A 713 12.87 14.53 -0.75
CA PRO A 713 13.75 13.66 -1.54
C PRO A 713 13.22 12.24 -1.75
N THR A 714 12.53 11.66 -0.76
CA THR A 714 11.89 10.34 -0.86
C THR A 714 10.74 10.37 -1.88
N ALA A 715 9.86 11.37 -1.79
CA ALA A 715 8.74 11.57 -2.71
C ALA A 715 9.21 11.71 -4.17
N LYS A 716 10.30 12.44 -4.41
CA LYS A 716 10.92 12.54 -5.75
C LYS A 716 11.40 11.20 -6.28
N ASP A 717 12.05 10.38 -5.44
CA ASP A 717 12.49 9.04 -5.84
C ASP A 717 11.31 8.10 -6.07
N MET A 718 10.22 8.22 -5.31
CA MET A 718 8.97 7.49 -5.56
C MET A 718 8.38 7.85 -6.93
N MET A 719 8.27 9.15 -7.27
CA MET A 719 7.82 9.56 -8.61
C MET A 719 8.71 8.99 -9.72
N ARG A 720 10.03 9.03 -9.53
CA ARG A 720 11.03 8.50 -10.48
C ARG A 720 10.86 7.00 -10.72
N ARG A 721 10.68 6.23 -9.64
CA ARG A 721 10.40 4.78 -9.70
C ARG A 721 8.97 4.48 -10.17
N GLY A 722 8.13 5.52 -10.21
CA GLY A 722 6.71 5.48 -10.55
C GLY A 722 5.89 4.70 -9.55
N VAL A 723 6.19 4.90 -8.27
CA VAL A 723 5.30 4.60 -7.15
C VAL A 723 4.40 5.82 -6.95
N THR A 724 3.09 5.61 -6.98
CA THR A 724 2.12 6.69 -6.70
C THR A 724 2.02 6.94 -5.20
N TYR A 725 1.70 8.17 -4.82
CA TYR A 725 1.51 8.59 -3.44
C TYR A 725 0.63 9.84 -3.43
N SER A 726 -0.03 10.14 -2.31
CA SER A 726 -0.82 11.36 -2.14
C SER A 726 0.09 12.58 -1.98
N LEU A 727 -0.27 13.67 -2.65
CA LEU A 727 0.46 14.95 -2.60
C LEU A 727 -0.14 15.94 -1.60
N GLU A 728 -1.08 15.50 -0.79
CA GLU A 728 -1.81 16.33 0.17
C GLU A 728 -1.01 16.49 1.49
N TYR A 729 0.14 17.18 1.45
CA TYR A 729 0.97 17.40 2.64
C TYR A 729 1.85 18.65 2.64
#